data_AF-A0AA36JH92-F1
#
_entry.id   AF-A0AA36JH92-F1
#
_cell.length_a   1.000
_cell.length_b   1.000
_cell.length_c   1.000
_cell.angle_alpha   90.00
_cell.angle_beta   90.00
_cell.angle_gamma   90.00
#
_symmetry.space_group_name_H-M   'P 1'
#
loop_
_entity.id
_entity.type
_entity.pdbx_description
1 polymer ?
#
loop_
_entity_poly.entity_id
_entity_poly.type
_entity_poly.pdbx_seq_one_letter_code
_entity_poly.pdbx_strand_id
1 'polypeptide(L)'
;MRPNGNAKPMLRKSLTKMFLPAQVPSPRVAGPQGPACAEKDCSLIEMLTSQEQAPAFYLVHYWGDLVLNLVDAIKVHMQSRNLEETTAYWLACLANRPHSLQDAFCADLKMTCFHKALTAAKLRAVIAVDPKTEVSMPATCFSRLWCLYELAMCTEPNCQLDFIQTKLQPQLMSLRQAAATLGYRNALLNGPKLLLAAVRSKLAGDGAADAVLRYVMAEQSTGEPGRLPQPPENGRLRLYGWELSYFTGKIRGYLRYKERHSSLRFEEFVADPGVVKDVLVPATGSTLVPQVQLPDGRFVQDSTEIMDRVEELWPTPSVLPPESCPKQRLVCHIVELLSDEWLLVPAFHWRWAYSGDGSAAHRMPSFMGGVTPTPNHLQYNLEQWGAFLRPEGTVEEQVRSAQFLFDHIFLGGLGGIKRGMVALGVTDDTVAAWEASCRNLLGLFEEHFRHHPFVLGSRPSTADFSLLGPIWAHLLTDPVPGAMLRREFPRVSSWAERLHAGGAPCAADLRAEGDWLPEDAVPETMLPILEVFFDEMWPVLESSCVQVTGYLQGKPPDFRLPNKSFVPVSPDQLHHGPLTHDFRLPFDAQGRKEGESLGRRMVVPYQLWMLQRLEAAVASAPETPLREFPRAQLLRKLPALLRGCRLRKESRFLVADRPEVRAGKKAVVSQYLTKEEQDAELRVPQSGYKAQSDREKSFSLQTMEIALGASVARAQITDPSERRQILNSLAKRDNSEEVVEGHAEYDLVSKRLRALFALTFWRRVMGGNVSDSDVHRVQLKLVDVLHKGFKHRCLELDMAFMQVCSEKLKMLRACIPSALQELKLDLREVELSNEDLMALATGLPRELEDLTLNLGGNEDLNDDGVEAFMAKLPSKMRSMALDLKKTNVGKELSQRQGNYESMRKYLAEQAAKAIQCTFVNIIPSATRHVTYTVTKKTLPPLTNNN
;
A
#
# COMPACT_ATOMS: atom_id res chain seq x y z
N MET A 1 13.28 -41.45 -11.99
CA MET A 1 13.11 -42.23 -13.23
C MET A 1 11.72 -41.95 -13.80
N ARG A 2 11.61 -41.70 -15.11
CA ARG A 2 10.37 -41.88 -15.92
C ARG A 2 10.65 -43.10 -16.85
N PRO A 3 9.69 -43.75 -17.57
CA PRO A 3 8.29 -43.35 -17.87
C PRO A 3 7.23 -44.49 -17.89
N ASN A 4 5.95 -44.11 -18.07
CA ASN A 4 4.83 -44.75 -18.81
C ASN A 4 3.51 -44.34 -18.12
N GLY A 5 2.42 -43.90 -18.73
CA GLY A 5 1.99 -43.73 -20.13
C GLY A 5 0.46 -43.66 -20.08
N ASN A 6 -0.14 -42.61 -20.66
CA ASN A 6 -1.58 -42.42 -20.92
C ASN A 6 -2.54 -42.13 -19.74
N ALA A 7 -2.62 -40.85 -19.35
CA ALA A 7 -3.87 -40.27 -18.84
C ALA A 7 -3.96 -38.76 -19.16
N LYS A 8 -4.58 -38.43 -20.30
CA LYS A 8 -5.30 -37.17 -20.65
C LYS A 8 -5.75 -37.33 -22.11
N PRO A 9 -7.03 -37.06 -22.52
CA PRO A 9 -7.84 -35.91 -22.09
C PRO A 9 -9.36 -36.20 -22.02
N MET A 10 -9.89 -36.79 -20.93
CA MET A 10 -11.36 -36.92 -20.75
C MET A 10 -11.98 -35.87 -19.81
N LEU A 11 -11.20 -35.25 -18.92
CA LEU A 11 -11.71 -34.31 -17.91
C LEU A 11 -12.19 -32.95 -18.47
N ARG A 12 -11.77 -32.55 -19.68
CA ARG A 12 -12.19 -31.26 -20.27
C ARG A 12 -13.52 -31.30 -21.04
N LYS A 13 -14.01 -32.48 -21.44
CA LYS A 13 -15.28 -32.62 -22.19
C LYS A 13 -16.45 -33.10 -21.32
N SER A 14 -16.22 -33.72 -20.16
CA SER A 14 -17.31 -34.20 -19.29
C SER A 14 -17.95 -33.12 -18.42
N LEU A 15 -17.20 -32.09 -17.98
CA LEU A 15 -17.77 -31.05 -17.11
C LEU A 15 -18.79 -30.16 -17.84
N THR A 16 -18.62 -29.91 -19.13
CA THR A 16 -19.55 -29.07 -19.93
C THR A 16 -20.88 -29.77 -20.22
N LYS A 17 -20.95 -31.11 -20.09
CA LYS A 17 -22.19 -31.89 -20.28
C LYS A 17 -22.98 -32.11 -18.99
N MET A 18 -22.42 -31.84 -17.81
CA MET A 18 -23.05 -32.14 -16.51
C MET A 18 -23.92 -31.01 -15.93
N PHE A 19 -23.87 -29.79 -16.48
CA PHE A 19 -24.44 -28.60 -15.82
C PHE A 19 -25.29 -27.71 -16.75
N LEU A 20 -26.17 -28.31 -17.57
CA LEU A 20 -27.27 -27.54 -18.15
C LEU A 20 -28.40 -27.44 -17.11
N PRO A 21 -28.88 -26.23 -16.76
CA PRO A 21 -30.08 -26.09 -15.96
C PRO A 21 -31.25 -26.67 -16.74
N ALA A 22 -32.05 -27.50 -16.07
CA ALA A 22 -33.35 -27.94 -16.57
C ALA A 22 -34.26 -26.72 -16.74
N GLN A 23 -34.21 -26.08 -17.92
CA GLN A 23 -35.37 -25.34 -18.41
C GLN A 23 -36.38 -26.38 -18.90
N VAL A 24 -37.61 -26.28 -18.39
CA VAL A 24 -38.82 -26.93 -18.90
C VAL A 24 -38.90 -26.72 -20.44
N PRO A 25 -39.32 -27.74 -21.20
CA PRO A 25 -38.61 -28.16 -22.42
C PRO A 25 -38.94 -27.33 -23.66
N SER A 26 -37.91 -26.93 -24.41
CA SER A 26 -38.02 -26.71 -25.85
C SER A 26 -37.73 -28.04 -26.57
N PRO A 27 -38.63 -28.52 -27.45
CA PRO A 27 -38.46 -29.78 -28.13
C PRO A 27 -37.51 -29.60 -29.31
N ARG A 28 -36.19 -29.70 -29.07
CA ARG A 28 -35.13 -30.01 -30.05
C ARG A 28 -33.75 -29.83 -29.38
N VAL A 29 -33.29 -30.87 -28.67
CA VAL A 29 -31.95 -31.50 -28.73
C VAL A 29 -31.97 -32.60 -27.66
N ALA A 30 -32.52 -33.77 -28.00
CA ALA A 30 -32.37 -34.98 -27.21
C ALA A 30 -31.19 -35.78 -27.76
N GLY A 31 -30.14 -35.96 -26.95
CA GLY A 31 -29.16 -37.04 -27.10
C GLY A 31 -29.40 -38.12 -26.04
N PRO A 32 -28.91 -39.36 -26.20
CA PRO A 32 -29.46 -40.55 -25.52
C PRO A 32 -28.94 -40.83 -24.10
N GLN A 33 -28.22 -39.92 -23.44
CA GLN A 33 -27.58 -40.21 -22.16
C GLN A 33 -27.93 -39.15 -21.12
N GLY A 34 -28.60 -39.58 -20.03
CA GLY A 34 -28.83 -38.77 -18.84
C GLY A 34 -27.53 -38.45 -18.07
N PRO A 35 -27.61 -37.81 -16.89
CA PRO A 35 -26.43 -37.54 -16.07
C PRO A 35 -25.71 -38.85 -15.73
N ALA A 36 -24.36 -38.89 -15.76
CA ALA A 36 -23.59 -40.09 -15.40
C ALA A 36 -23.91 -40.64 -13.99
N CYS A 37 -24.35 -39.74 -13.09
CA CYS A 37 -24.85 -40.05 -11.75
C CYS A 37 -26.11 -40.93 -11.75
N ALA A 38 -26.92 -40.88 -12.82
CA ALA A 38 -28.17 -41.65 -12.93
C ALA A 38 -27.93 -43.15 -13.11
N GLU A 39 -26.84 -43.54 -13.81
CA GLU A 39 -26.49 -44.96 -14.00
C GLU A 39 -26.12 -45.66 -12.69
N LYS A 40 -25.64 -44.90 -11.70
CA LYS A 40 -25.16 -45.40 -10.40
C LYS A 40 -26.07 -45.04 -9.22
N ASP A 41 -27.19 -44.37 -9.48
CA ASP A 41 -28.10 -43.80 -8.49
C ASP A 41 -27.40 -43.07 -7.31
N CYS A 42 -26.48 -42.17 -7.63
CA CYS A 42 -25.69 -41.47 -6.61
C CYS A 42 -25.54 -39.96 -6.88
N SER A 43 -25.16 -39.19 -5.86
CA SER A 43 -24.80 -37.78 -6.01
C SER A 43 -23.46 -37.62 -6.71
N LEU A 44 -23.15 -36.38 -7.14
CA LEU A 44 -21.86 -36.09 -7.76
C LEU A 44 -20.70 -36.25 -6.75
N ILE A 45 -20.90 -35.93 -5.47
CA ILE A 45 -19.90 -36.19 -4.42
C ILE A 45 -19.63 -37.70 -4.30
N GLU A 46 -20.67 -38.53 -4.18
CA GLU A 46 -20.53 -39.99 -4.07
C GLU A 46 -19.86 -40.62 -5.31
N MET A 47 -20.02 -40.01 -6.49
CA MET A 47 -19.35 -40.49 -7.70
C MET A 47 -17.86 -40.11 -7.75
N LEU A 48 -17.46 -39.01 -7.10
CA LEU A 48 -16.10 -38.47 -7.12
C LEU A 48 -15.22 -38.99 -5.96
N THR A 49 -15.80 -39.63 -4.95
CA THR A 49 -15.06 -40.21 -3.83
C THR A 49 -15.10 -41.74 -3.84
N SER A 50 -14.04 -42.37 -3.34
CA SER A 50 -13.94 -43.84 -3.19
C SER A 50 -14.28 -44.32 -1.78
N GLN A 51 -14.52 -43.39 -0.85
CA GLN A 51 -14.81 -43.65 0.56
C GLN A 51 -15.87 -42.68 1.07
N GLU A 52 -16.61 -43.09 2.10
CA GLU A 52 -17.56 -42.25 2.81
C GLU A 52 -16.82 -41.21 3.65
N GLN A 53 -17.23 -39.93 3.57
CA GLN A 53 -16.56 -38.81 4.21
C GLN A 53 -17.56 -37.81 4.78
N ALA A 54 -17.54 -37.57 6.09
CA ALA A 54 -18.36 -36.51 6.71
C ALA A 54 -17.79 -35.11 6.37
N PRO A 55 -18.63 -34.08 6.17
CA PRO A 55 -18.15 -32.73 5.87
C PRO A 55 -17.40 -32.11 7.05
N ALA A 56 -16.21 -31.56 6.77
CA ALA A 56 -15.52 -30.66 7.68
C ALA A 56 -16.03 -29.22 7.56
N PHE A 57 -16.43 -28.79 6.36
CA PHE A 57 -17.00 -27.47 6.07
C PHE A 57 -18.18 -27.58 5.09
N TYR A 58 -19.19 -26.73 5.29
CA TYR A 58 -20.30 -26.53 4.35
C TYR A 58 -20.11 -25.22 3.58
N LEU A 59 -20.17 -25.29 2.24
CA LEU A 59 -19.84 -24.15 1.39
C LEU A 59 -21.07 -23.59 0.67
N VAL A 60 -21.31 -22.29 0.85
CA VAL A 60 -22.37 -21.50 0.21
C VAL A 60 -21.77 -20.67 -0.95
N HIS A 61 -22.29 -20.87 -2.16
CA HIS A 61 -21.74 -20.25 -3.38
C HIS A 61 -22.80 -20.01 -4.47
N TYR A 62 -22.56 -19.01 -5.32
CA TYR A 62 -23.41 -18.73 -6.48
C TYR A 62 -23.10 -19.66 -7.65
N TRP A 63 -24.12 -20.35 -8.17
CA TRP A 63 -23.95 -21.39 -9.20
C TRP A 63 -23.58 -20.86 -10.59
N GLY A 64 -23.76 -19.57 -10.86
CA GLY A 64 -23.36 -18.98 -12.14
C GLY A 64 -21.87 -18.68 -12.25
N ASP A 65 -21.09 -18.92 -11.19
CA ASP A 65 -19.63 -18.73 -11.21
C ASP A 65 -18.90 -20.01 -11.67
N LEU A 66 -17.67 -19.86 -12.16
CA LEU A 66 -16.87 -20.97 -12.66
C LEU A 66 -16.45 -21.90 -11.51
N VAL A 67 -16.69 -23.21 -11.65
CA VAL A 67 -16.27 -24.24 -10.67
C VAL A 67 -14.78 -24.15 -10.32
N LEU A 68 -13.92 -23.68 -11.24
CA LEU A 68 -12.50 -23.45 -10.95
C LEU A 68 -12.26 -22.32 -9.95
N ASN A 69 -13.05 -21.24 -10.00
CA ASN A 69 -12.96 -20.13 -9.04
C ASN A 69 -13.31 -20.60 -7.64
N LEU A 70 -14.30 -21.49 -7.53
CA LEU A 70 -14.68 -22.14 -6.31
C LEU A 70 -13.58 -23.07 -5.76
N VAL A 71 -12.95 -23.89 -6.60
CA VAL A 71 -11.82 -24.73 -6.17
C VAL A 71 -10.65 -23.87 -5.66
N ASP A 72 -10.40 -22.73 -6.30
CA ASP A 72 -9.38 -21.79 -5.84
C ASP A 72 -9.77 -21.07 -4.55
N ALA A 73 -11.07 -20.87 -4.29
CA ALA A 73 -11.59 -20.41 -3.01
C ALA A 73 -11.21 -21.37 -1.88
N ILE A 74 -11.50 -22.66 -2.10
CA ILE A 74 -11.29 -23.72 -1.13
C ILE A 74 -9.80 -23.85 -0.83
N LYS A 75 -8.92 -23.80 -1.85
CA LYS A 75 -7.47 -23.82 -1.63
C LYS A 75 -6.99 -22.67 -0.75
N VAL A 76 -7.50 -21.46 -0.97
CA VAL A 76 -7.12 -20.30 -0.17
C VAL A 76 -7.65 -20.40 1.25
N HIS A 77 -8.86 -20.95 1.43
CA HIS A 77 -9.35 -21.31 2.75
C HIS A 77 -8.41 -22.28 3.47
N MET A 78 -8.09 -23.39 2.81
CA MET A 78 -7.25 -24.46 3.36
C MET A 78 -5.87 -23.96 3.73
N GLN A 79 -5.26 -23.14 2.88
CA GLN A 79 -3.99 -22.49 3.17
C GLN A 79 -4.11 -21.54 4.37
N SER A 80 -5.13 -20.68 4.40
CA SER A 80 -5.31 -19.72 5.49
C SER A 80 -5.57 -20.39 6.84
N ARG A 81 -6.28 -21.52 6.83
CA ARG A 81 -6.65 -22.29 8.04
C ARG A 81 -5.67 -23.42 8.34
N ASN A 82 -4.61 -23.60 7.54
CA ASN A 82 -3.66 -24.72 7.59
C ASN A 82 -4.34 -26.10 7.70
N LEU A 83 -5.27 -26.35 6.78
CA LEU A 83 -6.07 -27.57 6.74
C LEU A 83 -5.38 -28.63 5.88
N GLU A 84 -5.50 -29.89 6.30
CA GLU A 84 -4.97 -31.04 5.56
C GLU A 84 -5.66 -31.19 4.19
N GLU A 85 -4.93 -31.69 3.18
CA GLU A 85 -5.50 -31.95 1.83
C GLU A 85 -6.68 -32.94 1.84
N THR A 86 -6.79 -33.74 2.91
CA THR A 86 -7.87 -34.70 3.18
C THR A 86 -9.14 -34.06 3.76
N THR A 87 -9.13 -32.75 4.04
CA THR A 87 -10.27 -32.04 4.63
C THR A 87 -11.45 -32.02 3.68
N ALA A 88 -12.57 -32.63 4.08
CA ALA A 88 -13.77 -32.74 3.25
C ALA A 88 -14.59 -31.44 3.22
N TYR A 89 -14.73 -30.82 2.04
CA TYR A 89 -15.67 -29.72 1.80
C TYR A 89 -16.91 -30.26 1.11
N TRP A 90 -18.09 -30.00 1.65
CA TRP A 90 -19.33 -30.32 0.97
C TRP A 90 -19.90 -29.05 0.36
N LEU A 91 -20.10 -29.09 -0.95
CA LEU A 91 -20.87 -28.10 -1.66
C LEU A 91 -22.34 -28.50 -1.65
N ALA A 92 -23.19 -27.57 -1.23
CA ALA A 92 -24.63 -27.72 -1.20
C ALA A 92 -25.18 -28.42 -2.46
N CYS A 93 -24.79 -27.95 -3.65
CA CYS A 93 -25.32 -28.43 -4.93
C CYS A 93 -24.66 -29.69 -5.50
N LEU A 94 -23.55 -30.17 -4.93
CA LEU A 94 -22.90 -31.42 -5.38
C LEU A 94 -23.32 -32.62 -4.53
N ALA A 95 -23.90 -32.35 -3.36
CA ALA A 95 -24.42 -33.34 -2.43
C ALA A 95 -25.82 -33.87 -2.80
N ASN A 96 -26.46 -33.35 -3.85
CA ASN A 96 -27.77 -33.83 -4.31
C ASN A 96 -27.65 -34.87 -5.45
N ARG A 97 -28.74 -35.60 -5.70
CA ARG A 97 -28.89 -36.51 -6.85
C ARG A 97 -29.60 -35.77 -7.98
N PRO A 98 -28.91 -35.36 -9.06
CA PRO A 98 -29.51 -34.55 -10.11
C PRO A 98 -30.67 -35.24 -10.84
N HIS A 99 -30.71 -36.57 -10.80
CA HIS A 99 -31.75 -37.42 -11.39
C HIS A 99 -32.91 -37.74 -10.42
N SER A 100 -32.83 -37.32 -9.15
CA SER A 100 -33.87 -37.46 -8.11
C SER A 100 -34.05 -36.13 -7.36
N LEU A 101 -34.48 -35.08 -8.07
CA LEU A 101 -34.61 -33.73 -7.50
C LEU A 101 -35.68 -33.62 -6.41
N GLN A 102 -36.58 -34.60 -6.29
CA GLN A 102 -37.59 -34.66 -5.23
C GLN A 102 -36.95 -34.71 -3.83
N ASP A 103 -35.75 -35.27 -3.70
CA ASP A 103 -35.00 -35.33 -2.43
C ASP A 103 -34.36 -33.98 -2.05
N ALA A 104 -34.12 -33.12 -3.04
CA ALA A 104 -33.62 -31.76 -2.86
C ALA A 104 -34.76 -30.75 -2.60
N PHE A 105 -35.96 -31.04 -3.11
CA PHE A 105 -37.12 -30.16 -3.09
C PHE A 105 -38.37 -30.91 -2.57
N CYS A 106 -38.45 -31.07 -1.25
CA CYS A 106 -39.57 -31.73 -0.57
C CYS A 106 -40.33 -30.76 0.33
N ALA A 107 -41.55 -31.16 0.73
CA ALA A 107 -42.44 -30.31 1.51
C ALA A 107 -41.90 -29.93 2.89
N ASP A 108 -40.98 -30.71 3.48
CA ASP A 108 -40.31 -30.38 4.73
C ASP A 108 -38.84 -30.04 4.46
N LEU A 109 -38.46 -28.77 4.66
CA LEU A 109 -37.08 -28.32 4.42
C LEU A 109 -36.04 -29.06 5.27
N LYS A 110 -36.43 -29.62 6.42
CA LYS A 110 -35.53 -30.43 7.27
C LYS A 110 -35.14 -31.76 6.62
N MET A 111 -35.98 -32.26 5.72
CA MET A 111 -35.76 -33.53 5.03
C MET A 111 -34.88 -33.39 3.79
N THR A 112 -34.61 -32.15 3.36
CA THR A 112 -33.75 -31.85 2.20
C THR A 112 -32.31 -32.29 2.44
N CYS A 113 -31.63 -32.67 1.36
CA CYS A 113 -30.20 -33.00 1.41
C CYS A 113 -29.34 -31.82 1.92
N PHE A 114 -29.75 -30.58 1.66
CA PHE A 114 -29.05 -29.37 2.11
C PHE A 114 -29.04 -29.24 3.64
N HIS A 115 -30.20 -29.42 4.28
CA HIS A 115 -30.32 -29.35 5.74
C HIS A 115 -29.55 -30.49 6.42
N LYS A 116 -29.63 -31.71 5.87
CA LYS A 116 -28.89 -32.87 6.37
C LYS A 116 -27.38 -32.69 6.26
N ALA A 117 -26.89 -32.21 5.11
CA ALA A 117 -25.48 -31.91 4.88
C ALA A 117 -24.94 -30.82 5.82
N LEU A 118 -25.72 -29.75 6.03
CA LEU A 118 -25.35 -28.68 6.94
C LEU A 118 -25.27 -29.16 8.39
N THR A 119 -26.24 -29.96 8.83
CA THR A 119 -26.30 -30.51 10.20
C THR A 119 -25.21 -31.55 10.46
N ALA A 120 -24.73 -32.24 9.41
CA ALA A 120 -23.65 -33.20 9.51
C ALA A 120 -22.25 -32.56 9.56
N ALA A 121 -22.12 -31.28 9.18
CA ALA A 121 -20.83 -30.59 9.16
C ALA A 121 -20.33 -30.31 10.58
N LYS A 122 -19.15 -30.84 10.94
CA LYS A 122 -18.61 -30.73 12.31
C LYS A 122 -18.16 -29.30 12.67
N LEU A 123 -17.92 -28.44 11.68
CA LEU A 123 -17.48 -27.04 11.85
C LEU A 123 -17.95 -26.16 10.66
N ARG A 124 -18.45 -24.96 10.98
CA ARG A 124 -18.30 -23.66 10.27
C ARG A 124 -18.71 -23.56 8.79
N ALA A 125 -19.54 -22.57 8.47
CA ALA A 125 -19.93 -22.27 7.09
C ALA A 125 -18.87 -21.38 6.40
N VAL A 126 -18.63 -21.63 5.12
CA VAL A 126 -17.73 -20.80 4.28
C VAL A 126 -18.55 -20.17 3.16
N ILE A 127 -18.45 -18.85 3.02
CA ILE A 127 -19.12 -18.11 1.95
C ILE A 127 -18.09 -17.73 0.88
N ALA A 128 -18.26 -18.25 -0.33
CA ALA A 128 -17.49 -17.84 -1.49
C ALA A 128 -18.19 -16.66 -2.19
N VAL A 129 -17.56 -15.49 -2.15
CA VAL A 129 -18.11 -14.23 -2.66
C VAL A 129 -17.53 -13.91 -4.05
N ASP A 130 -18.40 -13.73 -5.03
CA ASP A 130 -18.07 -13.26 -6.39
C ASP A 130 -18.03 -11.72 -6.43
N PRO A 131 -16.89 -11.08 -6.77
CA PRO A 131 -16.75 -9.63 -6.72
C PRO A 131 -17.19 -8.84 -7.96
N LYS A 132 -17.69 -9.49 -9.04
CA LYS A 132 -18.42 -8.90 -10.19
C LYS A 132 -18.29 -9.86 -11.38
N THR A 133 -19.41 -10.25 -11.97
CA THR A 133 -19.49 -10.49 -13.41
C THR A 133 -20.32 -9.37 -14.04
N GLU A 134 -20.15 -9.06 -15.33
CA GLU A 134 -21.01 -8.08 -16.04
C GLU A 134 -22.51 -8.43 -15.95
N VAL A 135 -22.84 -9.65 -15.49
CA VAL A 135 -24.18 -10.23 -15.43
C VAL A 135 -24.73 -10.35 -14.00
N SER A 136 -23.87 -10.33 -12.97
CA SER A 136 -24.28 -10.50 -11.55
C SER A 136 -23.93 -9.27 -10.70
N MET A 137 -24.88 -8.83 -9.87
CA MET A 137 -24.62 -7.84 -8.81
C MET A 137 -23.50 -8.35 -7.88
N PRO A 138 -22.63 -7.48 -7.32
CA PRO A 138 -21.58 -7.91 -6.41
C PRO A 138 -22.15 -8.69 -5.23
N ALA A 139 -21.51 -9.81 -4.89
CA ALA A 139 -21.87 -10.66 -3.75
C ALA A 139 -23.28 -11.28 -3.80
N THR A 140 -23.61 -11.92 -4.93
CA THR A 140 -24.91 -12.58 -5.22
C THR A 140 -25.43 -13.48 -4.10
N CYS A 141 -24.57 -14.19 -3.35
CA CYS A 141 -24.97 -15.04 -2.23
C CYS A 141 -25.76 -14.27 -1.14
N PHE A 142 -25.51 -12.97 -0.96
CA PHE A 142 -26.26 -12.13 0.00
C PHE A 142 -27.63 -11.68 -0.51
N SER A 143 -27.92 -11.95 -1.78
CA SER A 143 -29.18 -11.56 -2.44
C SER A 143 -30.06 -12.75 -2.81
N ARG A 144 -29.60 -14.00 -2.65
CA ARG A 144 -30.33 -15.23 -3.02
C ARG A 144 -30.99 -15.88 -1.81
N LEU A 145 -32.30 -16.12 -1.89
CA LEU A 145 -33.10 -16.60 -0.76
C LEU A 145 -32.61 -17.94 -0.20
N TRP A 146 -32.25 -18.88 -1.07
CA TRP A 146 -31.69 -20.19 -0.66
C TRP A 146 -30.37 -20.05 0.11
N CYS A 147 -29.44 -19.22 -0.37
CA CYS A 147 -28.18 -18.95 0.34
C CYS A 147 -28.42 -18.32 1.71
N LEU A 148 -29.37 -17.37 1.80
CA LEU A 148 -29.71 -16.74 3.08
C LEU A 148 -30.43 -17.71 4.04
N TYR A 149 -31.21 -18.66 3.53
CA TYR A 149 -31.83 -19.72 4.33
C TYR A 149 -30.76 -20.66 4.91
N GLU A 150 -29.81 -21.14 4.10
CA GLU A 150 -28.68 -21.95 4.58
C GLU A 150 -27.89 -21.24 5.67
N LEU A 151 -27.60 -19.95 5.49
CA LEU A 151 -26.92 -19.14 6.49
C LEU A 151 -27.76 -18.87 7.73
N ALA A 152 -29.09 -18.75 7.60
CA ALA A 152 -29.98 -18.60 8.75
C ALA A 152 -29.95 -19.84 9.65
N MET A 153 -29.79 -21.04 9.08
CA MET A 153 -29.64 -22.28 9.84
C MET A 153 -28.32 -22.32 10.63
N CYS A 154 -27.31 -21.54 10.22
CA CYS A 154 -26.04 -21.39 10.95
C CYS A 154 -26.08 -20.35 12.09
N THR A 155 -27.25 -19.79 12.42
CA THR A 155 -27.39 -18.78 13.49
C THR A 155 -27.50 -19.37 14.91
N GLU A 156 -27.36 -20.69 15.05
CA GLU A 156 -27.31 -21.39 16.33
C GLU A 156 -25.95 -21.23 17.05
N PRO A 157 -25.89 -21.37 18.39
CA PRO A 157 -24.64 -21.26 19.14
C PRO A 157 -23.63 -22.32 18.65
N ASN A 158 -22.38 -21.90 18.41
CA ASN A 158 -21.20 -22.70 18.04
C ASN A 158 -20.84 -22.80 16.53
N CYS A 159 -21.59 -22.16 15.63
CA CYS A 159 -21.15 -21.99 14.24
C CYS A 159 -20.15 -20.83 14.12
N GLN A 160 -19.06 -21.02 13.36
CA GLN A 160 -18.23 -19.89 12.90
C GLN A 160 -18.37 -19.70 11.39
N LEU A 161 -18.11 -18.49 10.93
CA LEU A 161 -18.35 -18.07 9.55
C LEU A 161 -17.09 -17.45 8.97
N ASP A 162 -16.66 -17.98 7.82
CA ASP A 162 -15.52 -17.45 7.07
C ASP A 162 -15.96 -16.94 5.69
N PHE A 163 -15.34 -15.85 5.23
CA PHE A 163 -15.58 -15.26 3.91
C PHE A 163 -14.37 -15.38 3.02
N ILE A 164 -14.59 -15.80 1.77
CA ILE A 164 -13.53 -15.94 0.78
C ILE A 164 -13.95 -15.25 -0.50
N GLN A 165 -13.17 -14.25 -0.92
CA GLN A 165 -13.34 -13.59 -2.21
C GLN A 165 -12.39 -14.22 -3.24
N THR A 166 -12.90 -14.84 -4.30
CA THR A 166 -12.16 -15.88 -5.04
C THR A 166 -11.40 -15.38 -6.27
N LYS A 167 -11.56 -14.11 -6.65
CA LYS A 167 -11.06 -13.59 -7.93
C LYS A 167 -9.58 -13.18 -7.96
N LEU A 168 -8.72 -13.76 -7.11
CA LEU A 168 -7.26 -13.56 -7.16
C LEU A 168 -6.37 -14.78 -6.91
N GLN A 169 -6.06 -15.53 -7.96
CA GLN A 169 -4.93 -16.48 -8.08
C GLN A 169 -4.13 -16.85 -6.78
N PRO A 170 -4.16 -18.12 -6.32
CA PRO A 170 -3.29 -18.59 -5.23
C PRO A 170 -1.80 -18.53 -5.62
N GLN A 171 -0.92 -18.05 -4.74
CA GLN A 171 0.53 -18.20 -4.92
C GLN A 171 1.05 -19.39 -4.09
N LEU A 172 1.77 -20.30 -4.74
CA LEU A 172 2.63 -21.29 -4.08
C LEU A 172 3.98 -20.62 -3.82
N MET A 173 4.32 -20.43 -2.55
CA MET A 173 5.61 -19.88 -2.13
C MET A 173 6.45 -21.00 -1.52
N SER A 174 7.47 -21.44 -2.26
CA SER A 174 8.53 -22.30 -1.71
C SER A 174 9.42 -21.51 -0.74
N LEU A 175 10.09 -22.19 0.19
CA LEU A 175 11.08 -21.59 1.11
C LEU A 175 12.17 -20.75 0.40
N ARG A 176 12.45 -21.01 -0.89
CA ARG A 176 13.33 -20.20 -1.73
C ARG A 176 12.73 -18.85 -2.17
N GLN A 177 11.42 -18.74 -2.28
CA GLN A 177 10.71 -17.49 -2.62
C GLN A 177 10.50 -16.59 -1.39
N ALA A 178 10.37 -17.17 -0.19
CA ALA A 178 10.42 -16.41 1.06
C ALA A 178 11.77 -15.70 1.24
N ALA A 179 12.87 -16.37 0.87
CA ALA A 179 14.22 -15.80 0.91
C ALA A 179 14.47 -14.68 -0.14
N ALA A 180 13.72 -14.67 -1.25
CA ALA A 180 13.84 -13.66 -2.29
C ALA A 180 13.02 -12.38 -2.00
N THR A 181 11.96 -12.49 -1.19
CA THR A 181 11.05 -11.38 -0.87
C THR A 181 11.57 -10.52 0.30
N LEU A 182 12.42 -11.08 1.15
CA LEU A 182 13.08 -10.35 2.25
C LEU A 182 14.27 -9.48 1.81
N GLY A 183 14.47 -9.23 0.50
CA GLY A 183 15.39 -8.16 0.06
C GLY A 183 16.87 -8.33 0.40
N TYR A 184 17.33 -9.52 0.79
CA TYR A 184 18.70 -9.73 1.30
C TYR A 184 19.81 -9.85 0.24
N ARG A 185 19.57 -9.54 -1.05
CA ARG A 185 20.62 -9.70 -2.07
C ARG A 185 21.60 -8.53 -2.21
N ASN A 186 21.23 -7.30 -1.85
CA ASN A 186 22.20 -6.18 -1.89
C ASN A 186 23.12 -6.13 -0.66
N ALA A 187 22.64 -6.62 0.50
CA ALA A 187 23.46 -6.72 1.70
C ALA A 187 24.54 -7.82 1.61
N LEU A 188 24.30 -8.90 0.86
CA LEU A 188 25.24 -10.03 0.79
C LEU A 188 26.48 -9.78 -0.09
N LEU A 189 26.44 -8.82 -1.03
CA LEU A 189 27.62 -8.47 -1.83
C LEU A 189 28.50 -7.39 -1.17
N ASN A 190 27.89 -6.50 -0.36
CA ASN A 190 28.54 -5.26 0.12
C ASN A 190 28.59 -5.11 1.65
N GLY A 191 27.64 -5.69 2.39
CA GLY A 191 27.44 -5.47 3.82
C GLY A 191 28.62 -5.87 4.72
N PRO A 192 29.23 -7.06 4.53
CA PRO A 192 30.33 -7.49 5.40
C PRO A 192 31.59 -6.63 5.28
N LYS A 193 31.95 -6.18 4.06
CA LYS A 193 33.15 -5.37 3.82
C LYS A 193 32.98 -3.93 4.29
N LEU A 194 31.80 -3.35 4.08
CA LEU A 194 31.50 -1.99 4.52
C LEU A 194 31.41 -1.90 6.04
N LEU A 195 30.77 -2.89 6.68
CA LEU A 195 30.71 -3.01 8.14
C LEU A 195 32.13 -3.17 8.72
N LEU A 196 33.00 -3.97 8.09
CA LEU A 196 34.39 -4.14 8.56
C LEU A 196 35.21 -2.85 8.44
N ALA A 197 35.09 -2.11 7.33
CA ALA A 197 35.78 -0.83 7.12
C ALA A 197 35.31 0.23 8.13
N ALA A 198 33.99 0.30 8.35
CA ALA A 198 33.40 1.25 9.29
C ALA A 198 33.70 0.91 10.76
N VAL A 199 33.71 -0.39 11.12
CA VAL A 199 34.14 -0.84 12.46
C VAL A 199 35.62 -0.50 12.70
N ARG A 200 36.51 -0.69 11.71
CA ARG A 200 37.93 -0.29 11.82
C ARG A 200 38.10 1.21 12.00
N SER A 201 37.33 2.02 11.27
CA SER A 201 37.35 3.48 11.40
C SER A 201 36.80 3.96 12.74
N LYS A 202 35.73 3.32 13.26
CA LYS A 202 35.15 3.63 14.57
C LYS A 202 36.09 3.22 15.71
N LEU A 203 36.83 2.12 15.57
CA LEU A 203 37.90 1.70 16.48
C LEU A 203 39.11 2.64 16.43
N ALA A 204 39.36 3.31 15.30
CA ALA A 204 40.38 4.35 15.16
C ALA A 204 39.93 5.74 15.69
N GLY A 205 38.69 5.87 16.17
CA GLY A 205 38.15 7.12 16.71
C GLY A 205 37.70 8.15 15.67
N ASP A 206 37.54 7.74 14.40
CA ASP A 206 37.15 8.64 13.31
C ASP A 206 35.63 8.69 13.11
N GLY A 207 35.02 9.86 13.34
CA GLY A 207 33.58 10.11 13.22
C GLY A 207 33.03 10.09 11.79
N ALA A 208 33.90 10.11 10.76
CA ALA A 208 33.51 10.05 9.35
C ALA A 208 32.72 8.78 8.98
N ALA A 209 33.11 7.63 9.54
CA ALA A 209 32.44 6.35 9.28
C ALA A 209 31.05 6.25 9.92
N ASP A 210 30.79 6.98 11.00
CA ASP A 210 29.50 6.93 11.71
C ASP A 210 28.38 7.59 10.91
N ALA A 211 28.66 8.73 10.24
CA ALA A 211 27.73 9.39 9.33
C ALA A 211 27.38 8.50 8.13
N VAL A 212 28.39 7.87 7.53
CA VAL A 212 28.20 6.94 6.38
C VAL A 212 27.49 5.66 6.82
N LEU A 213 27.78 5.12 8.01
CA LEU A 213 27.03 4.01 8.58
C LEU A 213 25.57 4.38 8.80
N ARG A 214 25.26 5.56 9.36
CA ARG A 214 23.87 5.99 9.52
C ARG A 214 23.13 6.07 8.18
N TYR A 215 23.77 6.62 7.15
CA TYR A 215 23.23 6.67 5.80
C TYR A 215 22.98 5.26 5.20
N VAL A 216 23.98 4.37 5.28
CA VAL A 216 23.88 3.00 4.73
C VAL A 216 22.89 2.13 5.53
N MET A 217 22.84 2.30 6.85
CA MET A 217 21.94 1.57 7.73
C MET A 217 20.50 2.11 7.69
N ALA A 218 20.27 3.34 7.21
CA ALA A 218 18.93 3.87 6.94
C ALA A 218 18.18 3.02 5.91
N GLU A 219 18.88 2.37 4.97
CA GLU A 219 18.27 1.40 4.06
C GLU A 219 17.83 0.10 4.75
N GLN A 220 18.36 -0.20 5.94
CA GLN A 220 18.16 -1.46 6.68
C GLN A 220 17.14 -1.35 7.81
N SER A 221 16.74 -0.14 8.21
CA SER A 221 15.77 0.04 9.29
C SER A 221 14.35 -0.33 8.82
N THR A 222 13.86 -1.49 9.27
CA THR A 222 12.43 -1.78 9.40
C THR A 222 11.88 -1.25 10.73
N GLY A 223 12.53 -0.22 11.31
CA GLY A 223 12.25 0.27 12.65
C GLY A 223 10.83 0.81 12.76
N GLU A 224 10.27 0.73 13.97
CA GLU A 224 9.01 1.37 14.32
C GLU A 224 9.01 2.84 13.84
N PRO A 225 7.88 3.34 13.32
CA PRO A 225 7.81 4.69 12.80
C PRO A 225 8.20 5.67 13.92
N GLY A 226 9.34 6.33 13.75
CA GLY A 226 9.62 7.56 14.46
C GLY A 226 8.46 8.52 14.26
N ARG A 227 8.18 9.37 15.25
CA ARG A 227 7.11 10.36 15.17
C ARG A 227 7.39 11.26 13.95
N LEU A 228 6.60 11.09 12.89
CA LEU A 228 6.72 11.91 11.68
C LEU A 228 6.59 13.39 12.06
N PRO A 229 7.32 14.29 11.38
CA PRO A 229 7.22 15.72 11.65
C PRO A 229 5.77 16.16 11.49
N GLN A 230 5.30 16.95 12.46
CA GLN A 230 3.96 17.52 12.43
C GLN A 230 3.73 18.26 11.11
N PRO A 231 2.49 18.30 10.58
CA PRO A 231 2.18 19.07 9.40
C PRO A 231 2.73 20.50 9.52
N PRO A 232 3.29 21.07 8.44
CA PRO A 232 3.79 22.43 8.47
C PRO A 232 2.70 23.43 8.88
N GLU A 233 3.01 24.28 9.86
CA GLU A 233 2.11 25.35 10.30
C GLU A 233 1.87 26.34 9.13
N ASN A 234 0.67 26.94 9.09
CA ASN A 234 0.29 27.96 8.10
C ASN A 234 0.17 27.48 6.64
N GLY A 235 0.01 26.18 6.40
CA GLY A 235 -0.29 25.66 5.06
C GLY A 235 0.89 25.64 4.09
N ARG A 236 2.13 25.62 4.60
CA ARG A 236 3.37 25.56 3.80
C ARG A 236 3.66 24.14 3.31
N LEU A 237 4.56 24.03 2.34
CA LEU A 237 5.12 22.78 1.85
C LEU A 237 6.56 22.62 2.38
N ARG A 238 6.99 21.39 2.71
CA ARG A 238 8.41 21.12 3.05
C ARG A 238 9.08 20.31 1.95
N LEU A 239 10.12 20.85 1.34
CA LEU A 239 10.99 20.15 0.40
C LEU A 239 12.18 19.56 1.15
N TYR A 240 12.38 18.26 1.06
CA TYR A 240 13.58 17.58 1.54
C TYR A 240 14.45 17.19 0.35
N GLY A 241 15.69 17.68 0.31
CA GLY A 241 16.57 17.46 -0.83
C GLY A 241 18.02 17.83 -0.60
N TRP A 242 18.80 17.74 -1.68
CA TRP A 242 20.22 18.11 -1.73
C TRP A 242 20.45 19.12 -2.84
N GLU A 243 21.39 20.03 -2.65
CA GLU A 243 21.68 21.08 -3.64
C GLU A 243 22.10 20.49 -5.01
N LEU A 244 22.97 19.50 -4.97
CA LEU A 244 23.49 18.79 -6.14
C LEU A 244 22.57 17.69 -6.70
N SER A 245 21.41 17.43 -6.07
CA SER A 245 20.53 16.37 -6.56
C SER A 245 19.88 16.80 -7.87
N TYR A 246 20.07 15.98 -8.91
CA TYR A 246 19.43 16.10 -10.21
C TYR A 246 17.95 16.45 -10.10
N PHE A 247 17.18 15.65 -9.35
CA PHE A 247 15.74 15.83 -9.25
C PHE A 247 15.33 16.93 -8.24
N THR A 248 16.17 17.22 -7.24
CA THR A 248 15.89 18.32 -6.31
C THR A 248 16.05 19.66 -7.03
N GLY A 249 17.06 19.83 -7.89
CA GLY A 249 17.21 21.04 -8.71
C GLY A 249 15.99 21.31 -9.60
N LYS A 250 15.44 20.26 -10.23
CA LYS A 250 14.16 20.29 -10.99
C LYS A 250 13.02 20.82 -10.11
N ILE A 251 12.78 20.19 -8.97
CA ILE A 251 11.67 20.56 -8.07
C ILE A 251 11.85 21.94 -7.44
N ARG A 252 13.08 22.32 -7.09
CA ARG A 252 13.37 23.61 -6.47
C ARG A 252 13.07 24.77 -7.42
N GLY A 253 13.51 24.69 -8.68
CA GLY A 253 13.19 25.70 -9.68
C GLY A 253 11.68 25.83 -9.89
N TYR A 254 10.98 24.70 -9.96
CA TYR A 254 9.52 24.65 -10.07
C TYR A 254 8.81 25.29 -8.86
N LEU A 255 9.16 24.90 -7.63
CA LEU A 255 8.53 25.43 -6.43
C LEU A 255 8.80 26.92 -6.23
N ARG A 256 10.01 27.41 -6.57
CA ARG A 256 10.32 28.86 -6.58
C ARG A 256 9.46 29.62 -7.57
N TYR A 257 9.24 29.06 -8.76
CA TYR A 257 8.34 29.67 -9.75
C TYR A 257 6.90 29.72 -9.20
N LYS A 258 6.39 28.62 -8.63
CA LYS A 258 5.05 28.58 -8.02
C LYS A 258 4.94 29.55 -6.85
N GLU A 259 5.93 29.62 -5.97
CA GLU A 259 5.94 30.53 -4.83
C GLU A 259 5.88 32.01 -5.26
N ARG A 260 6.61 32.37 -6.34
CA ARG A 260 6.61 33.73 -6.87
C ARG A 260 5.28 34.13 -7.51
N HIS A 261 4.56 33.19 -8.11
CA HIS A 261 3.39 33.48 -8.95
C HIS A 261 2.07 32.96 -8.36
N SER A 262 2.07 32.34 -7.18
CA SER A 262 0.88 31.80 -6.53
C SER A 262 0.89 32.01 -5.02
N SER A 263 -0.13 31.49 -4.34
CA SER A 263 -0.21 31.44 -2.87
C SER A 263 0.68 30.36 -2.25
N LEU A 264 1.29 29.47 -3.05
CA LEU A 264 2.20 28.44 -2.55
C LEU A 264 3.34 29.07 -1.76
N ARG A 265 3.66 28.50 -0.60
CA ARG A 265 4.86 28.84 0.18
C ARG A 265 5.54 27.54 0.57
N PHE A 266 6.86 27.50 0.49
CA PHE A 266 7.59 26.30 0.88
C PHE A 266 8.86 26.62 1.68
N GLU A 267 9.31 25.63 2.43
CA GLU A 267 10.59 25.62 3.13
C GLU A 267 11.39 24.41 2.69
N GLU A 268 12.71 24.56 2.64
CA GLU A 268 13.61 23.52 2.17
C GLU A 268 14.52 23.05 3.32
N PHE A 269 14.62 21.74 3.46
CA PHE A 269 15.46 21.05 4.44
C PHE A 269 16.49 20.19 3.74
N VAL A 270 17.73 20.24 4.23
CA VAL A 270 18.78 19.31 3.83
C VAL A 270 18.40 17.92 4.33
N ALA A 271 18.33 16.96 3.42
CA ALA A 271 18.06 15.57 3.78
C ALA A 271 19.33 14.87 4.27
N ASP A 272 19.85 15.23 5.44
CA ASP A 272 21.01 14.58 6.06
C ASP A 272 20.73 13.10 6.45
N PRO A 273 21.76 12.29 6.82
CA PRO A 273 21.55 10.88 7.17
C PRO A 273 20.53 10.63 8.29
N GLY A 274 20.40 11.55 9.26
CA GLY A 274 19.39 11.48 10.31
C GLY A 274 17.99 11.73 9.75
N VAL A 275 17.81 12.81 8.98
CA VAL A 275 16.53 13.11 8.32
C VAL A 275 16.10 11.98 7.38
N VAL A 276 17.02 11.42 6.59
CA VAL A 276 16.73 10.29 5.71
C VAL A 276 16.20 9.10 6.51
N LYS A 277 16.90 8.72 7.58
CA LYS A 277 16.58 7.55 8.40
C LYS A 277 15.30 7.74 9.22
N ASP A 278 15.16 8.89 9.88
CA ASP A 278 14.16 9.09 10.92
C ASP A 278 12.87 9.77 10.38
N VAL A 279 12.93 10.37 9.18
CA VAL A 279 11.78 11.04 8.54
C VAL A 279 11.43 10.42 7.18
N LEU A 280 12.36 10.45 6.22
CA LEU A 280 12.04 10.14 4.82
C LEU A 280 11.72 8.66 4.59
N VAL A 281 12.55 7.77 5.14
CA VAL A 281 12.35 6.32 5.03
C VAL A 281 11.05 5.88 5.74
N PRO A 282 10.73 6.32 6.97
CA PRO A 282 9.45 6.04 7.59
C PRO A 282 8.26 6.60 6.81
N ALA A 283 8.40 7.79 6.21
CA ALA A 283 7.30 8.44 5.50
C ALA A 283 6.97 7.81 4.14
N THR A 284 7.99 7.45 3.35
CA THR A 284 7.81 7.03 1.95
C THR A 284 8.43 5.67 1.62
N GLY A 285 9.13 5.08 2.58
CA GLY A 285 9.93 3.88 2.36
C GLY A 285 11.18 4.12 1.50
N SER A 286 11.55 5.37 1.18
CA SER A 286 12.61 5.67 0.21
C SER A 286 13.70 6.57 0.81
N THR A 287 14.95 6.29 0.45
CA THR A 287 16.11 7.16 0.73
C THR A 287 16.32 8.20 -0.38
N LEU A 288 15.59 8.08 -1.50
CA LEU A 288 15.76 8.96 -2.65
C LEU A 288 15.13 10.32 -2.40
N VAL A 289 15.83 11.37 -2.82
CA VAL A 289 15.37 12.76 -2.83
C VAL A 289 15.08 13.23 -4.26
N PRO A 290 14.18 14.20 -4.46
CA PRO A 290 13.43 14.96 -3.46
C PRO A 290 12.24 14.20 -2.87
N GLN A 291 11.88 14.59 -1.65
CA GLN A 291 10.60 14.25 -1.03
C GLN A 291 9.93 15.52 -0.54
N VAL A 292 8.60 15.54 -0.57
CA VAL A 292 7.82 16.71 -0.16
C VAL A 292 6.79 16.31 0.88
N GLN A 293 6.72 17.04 2.00
CA GLN A 293 5.59 17.02 2.91
C GLN A 293 4.58 18.09 2.50
N LEU A 294 3.36 17.68 2.19
CA LEU A 294 2.23 18.56 1.87
C LEU A 294 1.68 19.25 3.13
N PRO A 295 0.88 20.31 2.96
CA PRO A 295 0.21 21.01 4.08
C PRO A 295 -0.62 20.11 4.99
N ASP A 296 -1.19 19.03 4.44
CA ASP A 296 -2.00 18.05 5.19
C ASP A 296 -1.18 16.95 5.88
N GLY A 297 0.15 17.06 5.85
CA GLY A 297 1.08 16.12 6.47
C GLY A 297 1.46 14.91 5.60
N ARG A 298 0.81 14.69 4.45
CA ARG A 298 1.16 13.58 3.54
C ARG A 298 2.51 13.81 2.88
N PHE A 299 3.27 12.74 2.66
CA PHE A 299 4.52 12.78 1.92
C PHE A 299 4.35 12.30 0.48
N VAL A 300 5.05 12.95 -0.45
CA VAL A 300 5.15 12.57 -1.86
C VAL A 300 6.63 12.43 -2.21
N GLN A 301 6.98 11.31 -2.85
CA GLN A 301 8.35 11.02 -3.31
C GLN A 301 8.32 10.74 -4.80
N ASP A 302 9.21 11.42 -5.54
CA ASP A 302 9.38 11.44 -7.01
C ASP A 302 9.04 12.80 -7.63
N SER A 303 9.97 13.35 -8.41
CA SER A 303 9.82 14.71 -8.95
C SER A 303 8.61 14.88 -9.87
N THR A 304 8.24 13.86 -10.66
CA THR A 304 7.08 13.97 -11.55
C THR A 304 5.78 13.94 -10.75
N GLU A 305 5.65 13.01 -9.79
CA GLU A 305 4.47 12.97 -8.90
C GLU A 305 4.36 14.19 -7.98
N ILE A 306 5.49 14.74 -7.52
CA ILE A 306 5.52 15.99 -6.75
C ILE A 306 4.94 17.13 -7.58
N MET A 307 5.36 17.29 -8.84
CA MET A 307 4.83 18.32 -9.73
C MET A 307 3.33 18.13 -9.96
N ASP A 308 2.88 16.91 -10.26
CA ASP A 308 1.47 16.60 -10.48
C ASP A 308 0.62 16.97 -9.24
N ARG A 309 1.05 16.56 -8.04
CA ARG A 309 0.32 16.86 -6.81
C ARG A 309 0.29 18.36 -6.47
N VAL A 310 1.37 19.08 -6.77
CA VAL A 310 1.40 20.53 -6.57
C VAL A 310 0.50 21.24 -7.59
N GLU A 311 0.45 20.80 -8.84
CA GLU A 311 -0.49 21.36 -9.84
C GLU A 311 -1.96 21.07 -9.47
N GLU A 312 -2.26 19.94 -8.82
CA GLU A 312 -3.60 19.66 -8.29
C GLU A 312 -4.01 20.61 -7.15
N LEU A 313 -3.09 20.88 -6.22
CA LEU A 313 -3.36 21.72 -5.04
C LEU A 313 -3.28 23.22 -5.35
N TRP A 314 -2.42 23.61 -6.28
CA TRP A 314 -2.23 25.00 -6.73
C TRP A 314 -2.31 25.07 -8.26
N PRO A 315 -3.50 25.03 -8.86
CA PRO A 315 -3.65 24.94 -10.32
C PRO A 315 -3.27 26.23 -11.08
N THR A 316 -2.93 27.32 -10.39
CA THR A 316 -2.65 28.61 -11.01
C THR A 316 -1.36 29.26 -10.47
N PRO A 317 -0.45 29.74 -11.34
CA PRO A 317 -0.43 29.48 -12.79
C PRO A 317 -0.08 28.02 -13.06
N SER A 318 -0.74 27.39 -14.02
CA SER A 318 -0.37 26.03 -14.44
C SER A 318 0.88 26.07 -15.30
N VAL A 319 1.72 25.05 -15.15
CA VAL A 319 2.92 24.83 -15.98
C VAL A 319 2.71 23.70 -16.98
N LEU A 320 1.52 23.09 -17.02
CA LEU A 320 1.18 22.03 -17.97
C LEU A 320 0.10 22.55 -18.94
N PRO A 321 0.28 22.42 -20.26
CA PRO A 321 -0.73 22.84 -21.21
C PRO A 321 -2.08 22.15 -20.98
N PRO A 322 -3.22 22.86 -21.18
CA PRO A 322 -4.55 22.29 -20.96
C PRO A 322 -4.82 21.14 -21.94
N GLU A 323 -5.81 20.30 -21.66
CA GLU A 323 -6.18 19.17 -22.53
C GLU A 323 -6.59 19.62 -23.96
N SER A 324 -7.05 20.87 -24.12
CA SER A 324 -7.31 21.48 -25.41
C SER A 324 -6.06 21.76 -26.25
N CYS A 325 -4.86 21.65 -25.68
CA CYS A 325 -3.57 21.86 -26.35
C CYS A 325 -2.71 20.56 -26.36
N PRO A 326 -3.17 19.50 -27.05
CA PRO A 326 -2.53 18.20 -27.01
C PRO A 326 -1.11 18.16 -27.62
N LYS A 327 -0.81 18.95 -28.66
CA LYS A 327 0.54 18.97 -29.27
C LYS A 327 1.55 19.53 -28.27
N GLN A 328 1.23 20.64 -27.61
CA GLN A 328 2.08 21.22 -26.57
C GLN A 328 2.23 20.29 -25.36
N ARG A 329 1.16 19.60 -24.93
CA ARG A 329 1.25 18.57 -23.88
C ARG A 329 2.16 17.40 -24.25
N LEU A 330 2.11 16.95 -25.51
CA LEU A 330 3.01 15.90 -26.00
C LEU A 330 4.48 16.35 -25.95
N VAL A 331 4.77 17.58 -26.35
CA VAL A 331 6.12 18.17 -26.20
C VAL A 331 6.55 18.16 -24.74
N CYS A 332 5.69 18.61 -23.83
CA CYS A 332 5.96 18.57 -22.39
C CYS A 332 6.36 17.19 -21.90
N HIS A 333 5.58 16.15 -22.22
CA HIS A 333 5.88 14.79 -21.77
C HIS A 333 7.10 14.16 -22.47
N ILE A 334 7.32 14.45 -23.75
CA ILE A 334 8.51 13.98 -24.49
C ILE A 334 9.77 14.60 -23.90
N VAL A 335 9.78 15.92 -23.70
CA VAL A 335 10.95 16.61 -23.13
C VAL A 335 11.20 16.18 -21.69
N GLU A 336 10.14 15.95 -20.89
CA GLU A 336 10.29 15.41 -19.53
C GLU A 336 10.92 14.01 -19.52
N LEU A 337 10.50 13.11 -20.42
CA LEU A 337 11.08 11.77 -20.54
C LEU A 337 12.52 11.83 -21.07
N LEU A 338 12.78 12.69 -22.06
CA LEU A 338 14.12 12.91 -22.62
C LEU A 338 15.07 13.48 -21.56
N SER A 339 14.63 14.45 -20.74
CA SER A 339 15.45 15.00 -19.67
C SER A 339 15.71 13.95 -18.60
N ASP A 340 14.66 13.45 -17.96
CA ASP A 340 14.77 12.69 -16.71
C ASP A 340 15.42 11.32 -16.90
N GLU A 341 15.44 10.77 -18.13
CA GLU A 341 15.86 9.39 -18.37
C GLU A 341 16.89 9.21 -19.51
N TRP A 342 17.02 10.16 -20.45
CA TRP A 342 18.02 10.09 -21.53
C TRP A 342 19.21 11.01 -21.29
N LEU A 343 18.98 12.31 -21.14
CA LEU A 343 20.02 13.31 -20.80
C LEU A 343 20.65 13.05 -19.43
N LEU A 344 19.94 12.32 -18.58
CA LEU A 344 20.49 11.81 -17.33
C LEU A 344 21.80 11.02 -17.53
N VAL A 345 21.90 10.21 -18.57
CA VAL A 345 23.07 9.34 -18.82
C VAL A 345 24.36 10.16 -19.04
N PRO A 346 24.43 11.08 -20.03
CA PRO A 346 25.62 11.90 -20.21
C PRO A 346 25.82 12.91 -19.06
N ALA A 347 24.76 13.47 -18.46
CA ALA A 347 24.91 14.41 -17.34
C ALA A 347 25.56 13.74 -16.11
N PHE A 348 25.17 12.52 -15.77
CA PHE A 348 25.86 11.75 -14.74
C PHE A 348 27.29 11.42 -15.17
N HIS A 349 27.53 10.96 -16.40
CA HIS A 349 28.89 10.70 -16.88
C HIS A 349 29.81 11.93 -16.68
N TRP A 350 29.38 13.12 -17.14
CA TRP A 350 30.12 14.37 -16.95
C TRP A 350 30.38 14.72 -15.49
N ARG A 351 29.48 14.42 -14.56
CA ARG A 351 29.73 14.66 -13.14
C ARG A 351 30.81 13.73 -12.58
N TRP A 352 30.70 12.44 -12.89
CA TRP A 352 31.44 11.40 -12.18
C TRP A 352 32.77 11.00 -12.84
N ALA A 353 32.90 11.17 -14.16
CA ALA A 353 34.12 10.84 -14.90
C ALA A 353 35.35 11.60 -14.41
N TYR A 354 35.16 12.83 -13.91
CA TYR A 354 36.24 13.69 -13.42
C TYR A 354 36.46 13.60 -11.91
N SER A 355 35.84 12.67 -11.18
CA SER A 355 35.91 12.59 -9.71
C SER A 355 37.12 11.81 -9.16
N GLY A 356 38.18 11.62 -9.94
CA GLY A 356 39.37 10.85 -9.55
C GLY A 356 40.58 11.72 -9.20
N ASP A 357 41.50 11.23 -8.37
CA ASP A 357 42.78 11.86 -7.99
C ASP A 357 43.83 11.95 -9.13
N GLY A 358 43.41 11.91 -10.39
CA GLY A 358 44.29 11.82 -11.56
C GLY A 358 44.84 10.41 -11.85
N SER A 359 45.08 9.57 -10.82
CA SER A 359 45.41 8.14 -11.02
C SER A 359 44.14 7.31 -11.30
N ALA A 360 43.04 7.69 -10.65
CA ALA A 360 41.71 7.12 -10.80
C ALA A 360 40.91 7.63 -12.00
N ALA A 361 41.36 8.71 -12.66
CA ALA A 361 40.73 9.27 -13.86
C ALA A 361 40.71 8.27 -15.04
N HIS A 362 41.64 7.31 -15.05
CA HIS A 362 41.67 6.18 -15.98
C HIS A 362 40.57 5.13 -15.74
N ARG A 363 39.74 5.27 -14.68
CA ARG A 363 38.71 4.29 -14.32
C ARG A 363 37.33 4.61 -14.90
N MET A 364 37.14 5.76 -15.55
CA MET A 364 35.98 6.03 -16.40
C MET A 364 36.48 6.40 -17.79
N PRO A 365 35.79 5.98 -18.87
CA PRO A 365 36.18 6.34 -20.23
C PRO A 365 36.28 7.86 -20.37
N SER A 366 37.37 8.37 -20.97
CA SER A 366 37.57 9.80 -21.22
C SER A 366 38.17 10.01 -22.60
N PHE A 367 37.65 10.99 -23.33
CA PHE A 367 38.10 11.33 -24.69
C PHE A 367 39.55 11.83 -24.75
N MET A 368 40.09 12.38 -23.66
CA MET A 368 41.34 13.16 -23.70
C MET A 368 42.64 12.38 -23.46
N GLY A 369 42.58 11.09 -23.14
CA GLY A 369 43.72 10.16 -23.26
C GLY A 369 45.12 10.58 -22.75
N GLY A 370 45.27 11.41 -21.70
CA GLY A 370 46.62 11.80 -21.25
C GLY A 370 46.72 12.67 -19.98
N VAL A 371 47.86 12.53 -19.28
CA VAL A 371 48.21 13.08 -17.95
C VAL A 371 48.79 14.51 -18.06
N THR A 372 48.06 15.54 -17.61
CA THR A 372 48.54 16.86 -17.09
C THR A 372 47.34 17.69 -16.61
N PRO A 373 47.49 18.59 -15.59
CA PRO A 373 46.56 18.74 -14.46
C PRO A 373 45.11 18.78 -14.92
N THR A 374 44.51 17.59 -14.92
CA THR A 374 43.22 17.35 -15.55
C THR A 374 42.15 18.05 -14.73
N PRO A 375 41.12 18.64 -15.36
CA PRO A 375 39.99 19.17 -14.61
C PRO A 375 39.42 18.06 -13.70
N ASN A 376 39.31 18.34 -12.40
CA ASN A 376 38.98 17.35 -11.38
C ASN A 376 37.77 17.83 -10.56
N HIS A 377 36.75 16.99 -10.47
CA HIS A 377 35.54 17.20 -9.66
C HIS A 377 35.67 16.64 -8.24
N LEU A 378 36.74 15.91 -7.90
CA LEU A 378 36.88 15.22 -6.62
C LEU A 378 36.67 16.18 -5.45
N GLN A 379 37.43 17.28 -5.38
CA GLN A 379 37.32 18.22 -4.26
C GLN A 379 35.91 18.82 -4.16
N TYR A 380 35.36 19.28 -5.28
CA TYR A 380 33.98 19.80 -5.34
C TYR A 380 32.97 18.74 -4.85
N ASN A 381 33.08 17.50 -5.32
CA ASN A 381 32.19 16.42 -4.90
C ASN A 381 32.36 16.06 -3.42
N LEU A 382 33.59 16.07 -2.88
CA LEU A 382 33.83 15.82 -1.46
C LEU A 382 33.20 16.91 -0.58
N GLU A 383 33.32 18.17 -0.97
CA GLU A 383 32.68 19.29 -0.27
C GLU A 383 31.15 19.17 -0.31
N GLN A 384 30.59 18.92 -1.50
CA GLN A 384 29.15 18.80 -1.70
C GLN A 384 28.53 17.62 -0.91
N TRP A 385 29.14 16.43 -0.98
CA TRP A 385 28.67 15.27 -0.22
C TRP A 385 28.94 15.41 1.27
N GLY A 386 30.06 16.04 1.64
CA GLY A 386 30.42 16.28 3.03
C GLY A 386 29.41 17.18 3.74
N ALA A 387 28.99 18.26 3.08
CA ALA A 387 27.97 19.18 3.58
C ALA A 387 26.62 18.49 3.85
N PHE A 388 26.28 17.42 3.13
CA PHE A 388 25.08 16.62 3.39
C PHE A 388 25.31 15.56 4.47
N LEU A 389 26.44 14.84 4.43
CA LEU A 389 26.71 13.73 5.35
C LEU A 389 26.90 14.22 6.79
N ARG A 390 27.46 15.43 6.94
CA ARG A 390 27.80 16.02 8.23
C ARG A 390 27.63 17.54 8.20
N PRO A 391 26.40 18.05 8.05
CA PRO A 391 26.14 19.48 7.87
C PRO A 391 26.67 20.34 9.03
N GLU A 392 26.69 19.80 10.25
CA GLU A 392 27.20 20.44 11.46
C GLU A 392 28.74 20.35 11.65
N GLY A 393 29.44 19.56 10.84
CA GLY A 393 30.88 19.36 10.94
C GLY A 393 31.71 20.49 10.34
N THR A 394 33.00 20.56 10.70
CA THR A 394 33.94 21.46 10.01
C THR A 394 34.14 21.02 8.56
N VAL A 395 34.63 21.91 7.68
CA VAL A 395 34.93 21.57 6.27
C VAL A 395 35.82 20.33 6.15
N GLU A 396 36.82 20.21 7.02
CA GLU A 396 37.73 19.05 7.04
C GLU A 396 37.04 17.76 7.46
N GLU A 397 36.08 17.83 8.38
CA GLU A 397 35.27 16.69 8.82
C GLU A 397 34.24 16.27 7.77
N GLN A 398 33.64 17.25 7.08
CA GLN A 398 32.75 17.05 5.96
C GLN A 398 33.47 16.34 4.81
N VAL A 399 34.60 16.88 4.38
CA VAL A 399 35.44 16.30 3.31
C VAL A 399 35.90 14.90 3.69
N ARG A 400 36.33 14.66 4.94
CA ARG A 400 36.69 13.31 5.41
C ARG A 400 35.53 12.31 5.36
N SER A 401 34.33 12.74 5.76
CA SER A 401 33.12 11.91 5.70
C SER A 401 32.76 11.52 4.26
N ALA A 402 32.86 12.49 3.35
CA ALA A 402 32.69 12.24 1.92
C ALA A 402 33.79 11.36 1.33
N GLN A 403 35.05 11.54 1.73
CA GLN A 403 36.17 10.74 1.22
C GLN A 403 35.98 9.27 1.53
N PHE A 404 35.55 8.96 2.77
CA PHE A 404 35.21 7.59 3.15
C PHE A 404 34.11 6.99 2.27
N LEU A 405 33.03 7.76 2.03
CA LEU A 405 31.93 7.38 1.14
C LEU A 405 32.43 7.12 -0.30
N PHE A 406 33.30 8.00 -0.82
CA PHE A 406 33.82 7.88 -2.19
C PHE A 406 34.71 6.64 -2.35
N ASP A 407 35.65 6.43 -1.44
CA ASP A 407 36.61 5.33 -1.52
C ASP A 407 35.94 3.95 -1.39
N HIS A 408 34.87 3.85 -0.60
CA HIS A 408 34.26 2.56 -0.26
C HIS A 408 32.95 2.27 -1.00
N ILE A 409 32.19 3.30 -1.40
CA ILE A 409 30.86 3.13 -2.01
C ILE A 409 30.86 3.59 -3.47
N PHE A 410 31.30 4.80 -3.78
CA PHE A 410 31.21 5.34 -5.15
C PHE A 410 32.27 4.77 -6.10
N LEU A 411 33.54 4.77 -5.67
CA LEU A 411 34.71 4.43 -6.49
C LEU A 411 35.31 3.04 -6.18
N GLY A 412 35.08 2.50 -4.98
CA GLY A 412 35.71 1.26 -4.47
C GLY A 412 35.24 -0.08 -5.05
N GLY A 413 34.49 -0.08 -6.15
CA GLY A 413 34.12 -1.32 -6.86
C GLY A 413 33.04 -2.18 -6.21
N LEU A 414 32.41 -1.76 -5.10
CA LEU A 414 31.25 -2.41 -4.46
C LEU A 414 29.89 -2.06 -5.13
N GLY A 415 29.89 -1.53 -6.35
CA GLY A 415 28.66 -1.30 -7.12
C GLY A 415 28.09 0.12 -7.12
N GLY A 416 28.93 1.13 -6.87
CA GLY A 416 28.57 2.54 -6.98
C GLY A 416 28.26 3.05 -8.39
N ILE A 417 28.15 4.38 -8.52
CA ILE A 417 27.71 5.10 -9.73
C ILE A 417 28.43 4.67 -11.01
N LYS A 418 29.71 4.31 -10.95
CA LYS A 418 30.45 3.78 -12.11
C LYS A 418 29.77 2.53 -12.71
N ARG A 419 29.35 1.56 -11.89
CA ARG A 419 28.65 0.37 -12.40
C ARG A 419 27.29 0.74 -12.97
N GLY A 420 26.63 1.74 -12.39
CA GLY A 420 25.40 2.32 -12.92
C GLY A 420 25.57 2.90 -14.32
N MET A 421 26.61 3.72 -14.53
CA MET A 421 26.89 4.33 -15.84
C MET A 421 27.20 3.28 -16.91
N VAL A 422 28.03 2.28 -16.59
CA VAL A 422 28.29 1.16 -17.51
C VAL A 422 27.00 0.40 -17.80
N ALA A 423 26.17 0.14 -16.79
CA ALA A 423 24.88 -0.51 -16.98
C ALA A 423 23.90 0.36 -17.80
N LEU A 424 24.00 1.68 -17.76
CA LEU A 424 23.22 2.57 -18.64
C LEU A 424 23.80 2.68 -20.06
N GLY A 425 24.91 2.00 -20.33
CA GLY A 425 25.52 1.92 -21.65
C GLY A 425 26.62 2.94 -21.89
N VAL A 426 27.26 3.48 -20.85
CA VAL A 426 28.47 4.32 -20.97
C VAL A 426 29.71 3.41 -20.87
N THR A 427 30.31 3.12 -22.02
CA THR A 427 31.53 2.29 -22.18
C THR A 427 32.56 3.04 -23.00
N ASP A 428 33.77 2.48 -23.14
CA ASP A 428 34.81 3.07 -24.00
C ASP A 428 34.34 3.28 -25.45
N ASP A 429 33.46 2.41 -25.96
CA ASP A 429 32.95 2.47 -27.33
C ASP A 429 31.79 3.47 -27.52
N THR A 430 31.10 3.86 -26.46
CA THR A 430 29.87 4.68 -26.53
C THR A 430 30.00 6.04 -25.85
N VAL A 431 31.02 6.26 -25.02
CA VAL A 431 31.17 7.50 -24.24
C VAL A 431 31.24 8.73 -25.15
N ALA A 432 32.03 8.69 -26.24
CA ALA A 432 32.17 9.81 -27.16
C ALA A 432 30.85 10.09 -27.89
N ALA A 433 30.09 9.03 -28.22
CA ALA A 433 28.77 9.16 -28.82
C ALA A 433 27.74 9.78 -27.86
N TRP A 434 27.76 9.39 -26.58
CA TRP A 434 26.92 10.01 -25.54
C TRP A 434 27.24 11.49 -25.34
N GLU A 435 28.51 11.85 -25.31
CA GLU A 435 28.94 13.24 -25.21
C GLU A 435 28.54 14.05 -26.45
N ALA A 436 28.66 13.47 -27.64
CA ALA A 436 28.25 14.10 -28.90
C ALA A 436 26.73 14.32 -28.97
N SER A 437 25.93 13.33 -28.57
CA SER A 437 24.46 13.45 -28.44
C SER A 437 24.08 14.55 -27.46
N CYS A 438 24.73 14.61 -26.29
CA CYS A 438 24.50 15.66 -25.30
C CYS A 438 24.80 17.06 -25.86
N ARG A 439 25.96 17.24 -26.52
CA ARG A 439 26.31 18.52 -27.15
C ARG A 439 25.37 18.88 -28.31
N ASN A 440 24.91 17.90 -29.08
CA ASN A 440 23.91 18.12 -30.12
C ASN A 440 22.61 18.68 -29.53
N LEU A 441 22.08 18.05 -28.47
CA LEU A 441 20.89 18.55 -27.77
C LEU A 441 21.10 19.95 -27.19
N LEU A 442 22.25 20.21 -26.54
CA LEU A 442 22.58 21.54 -26.02
C LEU A 442 22.65 22.59 -27.13
N GLY A 443 23.22 22.26 -28.30
CA GLY A 443 23.25 23.16 -29.46
C GLY A 443 21.87 23.44 -30.03
N LEU A 444 20.97 22.43 -30.07
CA LEU A 444 19.59 22.62 -30.49
C LEU A 444 18.81 23.50 -29.50
N PHE A 445 19.01 23.32 -28.19
CA PHE A 445 18.42 24.20 -27.18
C PHE A 445 19.01 25.61 -27.19
N GLU A 446 20.30 25.76 -27.47
CA GLU A 446 20.95 27.07 -27.63
C GLU A 446 20.32 27.85 -28.79
N GLU A 447 20.06 27.19 -29.92
CA GLU A 447 19.34 27.80 -31.03
C GLU A 447 17.87 28.05 -30.68
N HIS A 448 17.19 27.14 -29.99
CA HIS A 448 15.81 27.36 -29.55
C HIS A 448 15.68 28.59 -28.64
N PHE A 449 16.55 28.72 -27.62
CA PHE A 449 16.56 29.84 -26.68
C PHE A 449 17.09 31.15 -27.27
N ARG A 450 17.52 31.14 -28.54
CA ARG A 450 17.73 32.36 -29.32
C ARG A 450 16.41 33.03 -29.69
N HIS A 451 15.36 32.23 -29.92
CA HIS A 451 14.06 32.69 -30.43
C HIS A 451 12.97 32.71 -29.36
N HIS A 452 13.01 31.78 -28.40
CA HIS A 452 11.98 31.65 -27.36
C HIS A 452 12.58 31.70 -25.96
N PRO A 453 12.00 32.43 -25.00
CA PRO A 453 12.48 32.44 -23.62
C PRO A 453 12.35 31.10 -22.88
N PHE A 454 11.41 30.25 -23.30
CA PHE A 454 11.08 28.93 -22.74
C PHE A 454 10.64 27.95 -23.85
N VAL A 455 10.57 26.66 -23.53
CA VAL A 455 10.32 25.56 -24.49
C VAL A 455 9.10 25.76 -25.39
N LEU A 456 8.03 26.36 -24.86
CA LEU A 456 6.75 26.55 -25.57
C LEU A 456 6.44 28.01 -25.91
N GLY A 457 7.40 28.93 -25.75
CA GLY A 457 7.19 30.36 -25.98
C GLY A 457 7.65 31.21 -24.79
N SER A 458 6.78 32.09 -24.28
CA SER A 458 7.16 33.09 -23.27
C SER A 458 6.82 32.70 -21.83
N ARG A 459 6.13 31.57 -21.61
CA ARG A 459 5.83 31.01 -20.27
C ARG A 459 6.52 29.66 -20.06
N PRO A 460 7.15 29.41 -18.89
CA PRO A 460 7.72 28.11 -18.59
C PRO A 460 6.64 27.04 -18.50
N SER A 461 7.02 25.82 -18.88
CA SER A 461 6.18 24.62 -18.83
C SER A 461 6.87 23.50 -18.04
N THR A 462 6.20 22.35 -17.89
CA THR A 462 6.82 21.16 -17.26
C THR A 462 8.08 20.70 -17.99
N ALA A 463 8.18 20.93 -19.32
CA ALA A 463 9.40 20.68 -20.10
C ALA A 463 10.58 21.54 -19.63
N ASP A 464 10.33 22.81 -19.32
CA ASP A 464 11.38 23.71 -18.87
C ASP A 464 11.92 23.25 -17.51
N PHE A 465 11.03 22.94 -16.56
CA PHE A 465 11.44 22.48 -15.24
C PHE A 465 12.12 21.11 -15.29
N SER A 466 11.71 20.21 -16.18
CA SER A 466 12.36 18.91 -16.32
C SER A 466 13.80 19.03 -16.82
N LEU A 467 14.07 19.96 -17.74
CA LEU A 467 15.40 20.28 -18.26
C LEU A 467 16.35 20.88 -17.21
N LEU A 468 15.84 21.47 -16.11
CA LEU A 468 16.70 21.87 -14.99
C LEU A 468 17.43 20.68 -14.36
N GLY A 469 16.83 19.49 -14.36
CA GLY A 469 17.46 18.32 -13.77
C GLY A 469 18.87 18.04 -14.31
N PRO A 470 19.04 17.81 -15.63
CA PRO A 470 20.36 17.60 -16.21
C PRO A 470 21.17 18.88 -16.30
N ILE A 471 20.55 19.99 -16.75
CA ILE A 471 21.29 21.19 -17.14
C ILE A 471 21.76 21.95 -15.90
N TRP A 472 20.90 22.21 -14.93
CA TRP A 472 21.30 22.96 -13.73
C TRP A 472 22.22 22.12 -12.86
N ALA A 473 21.76 20.97 -12.36
CA ALA A 473 22.41 20.27 -11.25
C ALA A 473 23.72 19.56 -11.61
N HIS A 474 23.86 19.06 -12.85
CA HIS A 474 24.97 18.19 -13.24
C HIS A 474 25.80 18.71 -14.42
N LEU A 475 25.29 19.64 -15.22
CA LEU A 475 26.04 20.26 -16.31
C LEU A 475 26.53 21.67 -15.96
N LEU A 476 25.68 22.56 -15.46
CA LEU A 476 26.02 23.98 -15.30
C LEU A 476 26.75 24.28 -13.98
N THR A 477 26.32 23.66 -12.88
CA THR A 477 26.95 23.85 -11.56
C THR A 477 28.26 23.10 -11.42
N ASP A 478 28.47 22.05 -12.22
CA ASP A 478 29.67 21.21 -12.12
C ASP A 478 30.86 21.89 -12.82
N PRO A 479 32.06 21.89 -12.23
CA PRO A 479 33.17 22.72 -12.71
C PRO A 479 33.54 22.53 -14.19
N VAL A 480 33.60 21.28 -14.66
CA VAL A 480 34.05 20.94 -16.02
C VAL A 480 32.98 21.19 -17.06
N PRO A 481 31.81 20.52 -17.02
CA PRO A 481 30.75 20.80 -17.99
C PRO A 481 30.22 22.24 -17.85
N GLY A 482 30.31 22.86 -16.67
CA GLY A 482 29.83 24.23 -16.46
C GLY A 482 30.70 25.27 -17.15
N ALA A 483 32.01 25.05 -17.21
CA ALA A 483 32.90 25.87 -18.02
C ALA A 483 32.59 25.73 -19.52
N MET A 484 32.30 24.51 -19.98
CA MET A 484 31.86 24.26 -21.36
C MET A 484 30.53 24.95 -21.66
N LEU A 485 29.50 24.78 -20.82
CA LEU A 485 28.18 25.37 -21.00
C LEU A 485 28.24 26.88 -21.09
N ARG A 486 28.97 27.56 -20.19
CA ARG A 486 29.09 29.02 -20.21
C ARG A 486 29.81 29.54 -21.44
N ARG A 487 30.74 28.76 -22.01
CA ARG A 487 31.52 29.15 -23.19
C ARG A 487 30.78 28.87 -24.51
N GLU A 488 30.18 27.68 -24.62
CA GLU A 488 29.63 27.15 -25.88
C GLU A 488 28.11 27.32 -25.99
N PHE A 489 27.40 27.33 -24.86
CA PHE A 489 25.93 27.39 -24.78
C PHE A 489 25.46 28.47 -23.78
N PRO A 490 25.81 29.75 -24.00
CA PRO A 490 25.53 30.82 -23.05
C PRO A 490 24.03 31.09 -22.86
N ARG A 491 23.18 30.87 -23.87
CA ARG A 491 21.72 31.05 -23.71
C ARG A 491 21.12 29.93 -22.88
N VAL A 492 21.56 28.69 -23.09
CA VAL A 492 21.17 27.57 -22.22
C VAL A 492 21.56 27.85 -20.77
N SER A 493 22.77 28.37 -20.54
CA SER A 493 23.25 28.73 -19.20
C SER A 493 22.39 29.82 -18.56
N SER A 494 22.13 30.90 -19.30
CA SER A 494 21.28 32.00 -18.84
C SER A 494 19.82 31.54 -18.59
N TRP A 495 19.26 30.72 -19.48
CA TRP A 495 17.93 30.13 -19.31
C TRP A 495 17.85 29.31 -18.01
N ALA A 496 18.82 28.42 -17.75
CA ALA A 496 18.83 27.57 -16.57
C ALA A 496 18.95 28.38 -15.27
N GLU A 497 19.85 29.38 -15.24
CA GLU A 497 20.03 30.29 -14.10
C GLU A 497 18.74 31.07 -13.80
N ARG A 498 18.11 31.67 -14.82
CA ARG A 498 16.85 32.42 -14.65
C ARG A 498 15.74 31.51 -14.15
N LEU A 499 15.57 30.33 -14.74
CA LEU A 499 14.50 29.42 -14.41
C LEU A 499 14.66 28.83 -12.99
N HIS A 500 15.88 28.43 -12.60
CA HIS A 500 16.16 27.96 -11.23
C HIS A 500 15.98 29.06 -10.16
N ALA A 501 16.15 30.34 -10.53
CA ALA A 501 15.87 31.50 -9.69
C ALA A 501 14.37 31.87 -9.60
N GLY A 502 13.48 31.00 -10.09
CA GLY A 502 12.02 31.20 -10.05
C GLY A 502 11.44 31.93 -11.26
N GLY A 503 12.17 31.94 -12.39
CA GLY A 503 11.68 32.45 -13.67
C GLY A 503 11.56 33.98 -13.74
N ALA A 504 12.38 34.72 -13.00
CA ALA A 504 12.37 36.18 -13.03
C ALA A 504 12.77 36.70 -14.43
N PRO A 505 12.06 37.69 -15.00
CA PRO A 505 12.48 38.32 -16.25
C PRO A 505 13.81 39.04 -16.05
N CYS A 506 14.78 38.80 -16.94
CA CYS A 506 15.96 39.66 -17.03
C CYS A 506 15.64 40.95 -17.79
N ALA A 507 16.53 41.95 -17.77
CA ALA A 507 16.31 43.23 -18.46
C ALA A 507 16.05 43.07 -19.99
N ALA A 508 16.49 41.96 -20.60
CA ALA A 508 16.18 41.63 -21.99
C ALA A 508 14.77 41.00 -22.17
N ASP A 509 14.21 40.40 -21.12
CA ASP A 509 12.89 39.73 -21.10
C ASP A 509 11.74 40.70 -20.82
N LEU A 510 12.01 41.96 -20.46
CA LEU A 510 10.98 43.01 -20.30
C LEU A 510 10.23 43.31 -21.62
N ARG A 511 10.69 42.77 -22.76
CA ARG A 511 9.99 42.80 -24.05
C ARG A 511 9.19 41.52 -24.36
N ALA A 512 9.23 40.52 -23.48
CA ALA A 512 8.68 39.17 -23.68
C ALA A 512 7.58 38.83 -22.65
N GLU A 513 6.69 39.77 -22.34
CA GLU A 513 5.41 39.41 -21.72
C GLU A 513 4.61 38.54 -22.71
N GLY A 514 4.18 37.34 -22.29
CA GLY A 514 3.41 36.45 -23.17
C GLY A 514 3.10 35.09 -22.56
N ASP A 515 2.25 34.33 -23.25
CA ASP A 515 1.87 32.95 -22.90
C ASP A 515 2.67 31.95 -23.76
N TRP A 516 2.32 30.66 -23.70
CA TRP A 516 2.66 29.69 -24.73
C TRP A 516 2.13 30.13 -26.10
N LEU A 517 2.70 29.59 -27.19
CA LEU A 517 2.21 29.90 -28.52
C LEU A 517 0.71 29.59 -28.67
N PRO A 518 -0.06 30.43 -29.39
CA PRO A 518 -1.50 30.25 -29.54
C PRO A 518 -1.84 29.02 -30.39
N GLU A 519 -3.10 28.59 -30.35
CA GLU A 519 -3.65 27.53 -31.23
C GLU A 519 -2.91 26.19 -31.12
N ASP A 520 -2.40 25.85 -29.93
CA ASP A 520 -1.63 24.62 -29.69
C ASP A 520 -0.37 24.50 -30.58
N ALA A 521 0.16 25.63 -31.05
CA ALA A 521 1.35 25.64 -31.90
C ALA A 521 2.60 25.19 -31.13
N VAL A 522 3.40 24.33 -31.76
CA VAL A 522 4.71 23.92 -31.26
C VAL A 522 5.77 24.76 -31.99
N PRO A 523 6.73 25.39 -31.29
CA PRO A 523 7.80 26.13 -31.96
C PRO A 523 8.54 25.28 -33.00
N GLU A 524 8.78 25.81 -34.21
CA GLU A 524 9.48 25.08 -35.27
C GLU A 524 10.88 24.63 -34.85
N THR A 525 11.54 25.41 -33.99
CA THR A 525 12.85 25.11 -33.41
C THR A 525 12.83 23.92 -32.44
N MET A 526 11.66 23.47 -31.98
CA MET A 526 11.53 22.24 -31.18
C MET A 526 11.52 20.98 -32.05
N LEU A 527 11.21 21.07 -33.35
CA LEU A 527 11.10 19.89 -34.22
C LEU A 527 12.41 19.08 -34.28
N PRO A 528 13.60 19.69 -34.44
CA PRO A 528 14.86 18.94 -34.40
C PRO A 528 15.14 18.27 -33.04
N ILE A 529 14.70 18.87 -31.94
CA ILE A 529 14.86 18.31 -30.58
C ILE A 529 13.97 17.07 -30.41
N LEU A 530 12.74 17.13 -30.92
CA LEU A 530 11.83 15.98 -30.94
C LEU A 530 12.37 14.85 -31.82
N GLU A 531 13.02 15.16 -32.95
CA GLU A 531 13.67 14.14 -33.78
C GLU A 531 14.78 13.40 -33.03
N VAL A 532 15.56 14.06 -32.16
CA VAL A 532 16.55 13.37 -31.30
C VAL A 532 15.87 12.33 -30.40
N PHE A 533 14.72 12.67 -29.79
CA PHE A 533 13.96 11.69 -29.00
C PHE A 533 13.55 10.48 -29.83
N PHE A 534 13.03 10.69 -31.04
CA PHE A 534 12.57 9.61 -31.92
C PHE A 534 13.69 8.79 -32.56
N ASP A 535 14.83 9.41 -32.87
CA ASP A 535 15.95 8.72 -33.51
C ASP A 535 16.84 7.98 -32.50
N GLU A 536 16.99 8.51 -31.27
CA GLU A 536 17.89 7.96 -30.25
C GLU A 536 17.16 7.19 -29.13
N MET A 537 16.18 7.82 -28.48
CA MET A 537 15.55 7.26 -27.27
C MET A 537 14.40 6.31 -27.60
N TRP A 538 13.60 6.60 -28.62
CA TRP A 538 12.44 5.79 -28.99
C TRP A 538 12.77 4.32 -29.29
N PRO A 539 13.84 3.96 -30.04
CA PRO A 539 14.21 2.57 -30.25
C PRO A 539 14.54 1.83 -28.94
N VAL A 540 15.12 2.54 -27.96
CA VAL A 540 15.37 2.01 -26.61
C VAL A 540 14.07 1.76 -25.88
N LEU A 541 13.10 2.67 -25.97
CA LEU A 541 11.78 2.51 -25.36
C LEU A 541 10.99 1.35 -25.99
N GLU A 542 11.03 1.19 -27.30
CA GLU A 542 10.43 0.04 -28.00
C GLU A 542 11.05 -1.27 -27.54
N SER A 543 12.38 -1.35 -27.51
CA SER A 543 13.10 -2.52 -27.02
C SER A 543 12.79 -2.80 -25.53
N SER A 544 12.72 -1.76 -24.71
CA SER A 544 12.35 -1.86 -23.30
C SER A 544 10.93 -2.40 -23.11
N CYS A 545 9.97 -1.95 -23.92
CA CYS A 545 8.61 -2.50 -23.92
C CYS A 545 8.62 -4.01 -24.21
N VAL A 546 9.43 -4.45 -25.19
CA VAL A 546 9.59 -5.88 -25.53
C VAL A 546 10.24 -6.65 -24.38
N GLN A 547 11.35 -6.17 -23.82
CA GLN A 547 12.06 -6.84 -22.73
C GLN A 547 11.20 -6.91 -21.47
N VAL A 548 10.53 -5.83 -21.07
CA VAL A 548 9.63 -5.85 -19.89
C VAL A 548 8.43 -6.74 -20.15
N THR A 549 7.83 -6.70 -21.35
CA THR A 549 6.73 -7.60 -21.70
C THR A 549 7.15 -9.06 -21.55
N GLY A 550 8.28 -9.45 -22.15
CA GLY A 550 8.83 -10.81 -22.04
C GLY A 550 9.21 -11.17 -20.61
N TYR A 551 9.86 -10.27 -19.89
CA TYR A 551 10.28 -10.47 -18.50
C TYR A 551 9.10 -10.65 -17.55
N LEU A 552 7.98 -9.97 -17.83
CA LEU A 552 6.74 -10.08 -17.09
C LEU A 552 5.96 -11.36 -17.43
N GLN A 553 6.21 -12.04 -18.56
CA GLN A 553 5.53 -13.29 -18.88
C GLN A 553 5.80 -14.35 -17.79
N GLY A 554 4.72 -14.94 -17.26
CA GLY A 554 4.80 -15.91 -16.18
C GLY A 554 5.15 -15.32 -14.80
N LYS A 555 5.38 -14.01 -14.68
CA LYS A 555 5.52 -13.33 -13.38
C LYS A 555 4.16 -13.07 -12.75
N PRO A 556 4.06 -13.10 -11.41
CA PRO A 556 2.81 -12.80 -10.72
C PRO A 556 2.36 -11.35 -11.00
N PRO A 557 1.06 -11.05 -10.94
CA PRO A 557 0.54 -9.71 -11.27
C PRO A 557 1.03 -8.58 -10.34
N ASP A 558 1.38 -8.89 -9.10
CA ASP A 558 1.96 -7.96 -8.12
C ASP A 558 3.50 -7.98 -8.12
N PHE A 559 4.12 -8.61 -9.12
CA PHE A 559 5.57 -8.64 -9.26
C PHE A 559 6.11 -7.21 -9.31
N ARG A 560 7.01 -6.91 -8.37
CA ARG A 560 7.72 -5.64 -8.29
C ARG A 560 8.89 -5.67 -9.25
N LEU A 561 8.83 -4.80 -10.24
CA LEU A 561 9.96 -4.52 -11.12
C LEU A 561 11.04 -3.75 -10.36
N PRO A 562 12.28 -3.77 -10.86
CA PRO A 562 13.30 -2.81 -10.43
C PRO A 562 12.74 -1.39 -10.35
N ASN A 563 12.89 -0.75 -9.19
CA ASN A 563 12.46 0.63 -8.95
C ASN A 563 13.32 1.60 -9.77
N LYS A 564 12.93 2.89 -9.80
CA LYS A 564 13.78 3.95 -10.35
C LYS A 564 15.14 3.94 -9.64
N SER A 565 16.19 3.63 -10.38
CA SER A 565 17.56 3.59 -9.91
C SER A 565 18.52 3.76 -11.08
N PHE A 566 19.61 4.48 -10.85
CA PHE A 566 20.69 4.66 -11.82
C PHE A 566 21.71 3.53 -11.77
N VAL A 567 21.62 2.68 -10.76
CA VAL A 567 22.41 1.47 -10.60
C VAL A 567 21.51 0.24 -10.73
N PRO A 568 22.01 -0.87 -11.30
CA PRO A 568 21.30 -2.14 -11.30
C PRO A 568 20.93 -2.56 -9.88
N VAL A 569 19.65 -2.82 -9.64
CA VAL A 569 19.14 -3.30 -8.34
C VAL A 569 18.83 -4.80 -8.35
N SER A 570 18.99 -5.44 -9.52
CA SER A 570 18.83 -6.88 -9.72
C SER A 570 19.94 -7.40 -10.63
N PRO A 571 20.42 -8.65 -10.43
CA PRO A 571 21.26 -9.34 -11.40
C PRO A 571 20.65 -9.39 -12.81
N ASP A 572 19.32 -9.30 -12.91
CA ASP A 572 18.62 -9.33 -14.20
C ASP A 572 18.92 -8.08 -15.07
N GLN A 573 19.39 -6.99 -14.47
CA GLN A 573 19.79 -5.75 -15.15
C GLN A 573 21.29 -5.70 -15.47
N LEU A 574 22.05 -6.77 -15.19
CA LEU A 574 23.49 -6.82 -15.43
C LEU A 574 23.83 -7.67 -16.66
N HIS A 575 24.88 -7.28 -17.38
CA HIS A 575 25.47 -8.04 -18.49
C HIS A 575 24.43 -8.45 -19.55
N HIS A 576 24.19 -9.75 -19.70
CA HIS A 576 23.20 -10.35 -20.61
C HIS A 576 21.93 -10.80 -19.87
N GLY A 577 21.64 -10.21 -18.71
CA GLY A 577 20.42 -10.46 -17.96
C GLY A 577 19.16 -10.08 -18.76
N PRO A 578 18.00 -10.64 -18.41
CA PRO A 578 16.76 -10.49 -19.18
C PRO A 578 16.16 -9.08 -19.15
N LEU A 579 16.67 -8.18 -18.29
CA LEU A 579 16.34 -6.75 -18.28
C LEU A 579 17.53 -5.94 -18.82
N THR A 580 18.11 -6.38 -19.92
CA THR A 580 19.13 -5.67 -20.68
C THR A 580 18.82 -5.73 -22.17
N HIS A 581 19.29 -4.75 -22.93
CA HIS A 581 19.09 -4.72 -24.38
C HIS A 581 20.19 -3.95 -25.08
N ASP A 582 20.36 -4.24 -26.36
CA ASP A 582 21.26 -3.47 -27.21
C ASP A 582 20.60 -2.14 -27.59
N PHE A 583 21.44 -1.12 -27.78
CA PHE A 583 21.05 0.20 -28.23
C PHE A 583 22.10 0.77 -29.17
N ARG A 584 21.75 1.84 -29.88
CA ARG A 584 22.65 2.54 -30.79
C ARG A 584 22.55 4.05 -30.59
N LEU A 585 23.64 4.75 -30.89
CA LEU A 585 23.68 6.20 -30.99
C LEU A 585 24.16 6.61 -32.38
N PRO A 586 23.63 7.69 -32.97
CA PRO A 586 23.96 8.15 -34.33
C PRO A 586 25.27 8.96 -34.36
N PHE A 587 26.25 8.49 -33.60
CA PHE A 587 27.61 9.02 -33.55
C PHE A 587 28.56 7.85 -33.40
N ASP A 588 29.70 7.88 -34.09
CA ASP A 588 30.72 6.83 -33.96
C ASP A 588 31.46 6.87 -32.61
N ALA A 589 32.38 5.94 -32.41
CA ALA A 589 33.20 5.85 -31.19
C ALA A 589 34.14 7.06 -30.99
N GLN A 590 34.21 7.99 -31.94
CA GLN A 590 34.92 9.27 -31.83
C GLN A 590 33.97 10.46 -31.71
N GLY A 591 32.65 10.23 -31.64
CA GLY A 591 31.62 11.26 -31.52
C GLY A 591 31.24 11.93 -32.85
N ARG A 592 31.59 11.36 -34.00
CA ARG A 592 31.28 11.93 -35.32
C ARG A 592 29.94 11.41 -35.84
N LYS A 593 29.13 12.32 -36.40
CA LYS A 593 27.75 12.05 -36.87
C LYS A 593 27.65 11.10 -38.08
N GLU A 594 28.76 10.81 -38.76
CA GLU A 594 28.80 9.97 -39.97
C GLU A 594 28.78 8.47 -39.68
N GLY A 595 28.91 8.07 -38.41
CA GLY A 595 28.86 6.66 -38.00
C GLY A 595 27.94 6.42 -36.80
N GLU A 596 27.95 5.19 -36.29
CA GLU A 596 27.12 4.78 -35.17
C GLU A 596 27.93 4.01 -34.13
N SER A 597 27.57 4.19 -32.86
CA SER A 597 28.10 3.42 -31.73
C SER A 597 27.03 2.48 -31.25
N LEU A 598 27.38 1.20 -31.13
CA LEU A 598 26.53 0.15 -30.60
C LEU A 598 26.94 -0.14 -29.16
N GLY A 599 25.95 -0.36 -28.30
CA GLY A 599 26.20 -0.71 -26.91
C GLY A 599 25.08 -1.57 -26.34
N ARG A 600 25.28 -2.00 -25.09
CA ARG A 600 24.26 -2.71 -24.31
C ARG A 600 23.99 -1.95 -23.03
N ARG A 601 22.71 -1.84 -22.66
CA ARG A 601 22.27 -1.15 -21.45
C ARG A 601 21.17 -1.93 -20.71
N MET A 602 21.00 -1.60 -19.44
CA MET A 602 19.93 -2.09 -18.60
C MET A 602 18.62 -1.43 -19.01
N VAL A 603 17.56 -2.22 -18.89
CA VAL A 603 16.19 -1.74 -18.96
C VAL A 603 15.88 -1.02 -17.65
N VAL A 604 15.33 0.18 -17.75
CA VAL A 604 14.86 0.98 -16.62
C VAL A 604 13.34 1.03 -16.68
N PRO A 605 12.61 0.19 -15.92
CA PRO A 605 11.15 0.08 -16.03
C PRO A 605 10.42 1.41 -15.81
N TYR A 606 10.99 2.32 -15.01
CA TYR A 606 10.42 3.65 -14.78
C TYR A 606 10.19 4.45 -16.07
N GLN A 607 11.06 4.28 -17.09
CA GLN A 607 10.88 4.89 -18.41
C GLN A 607 9.54 4.51 -19.04
N LEU A 608 9.09 3.27 -18.84
CA LEU A 608 7.81 2.80 -19.38
C LEU A 608 6.62 3.41 -18.62
N TRP A 609 6.75 3.63 -17.31
CA TRP A 609 5.71 4.33 -16.55
C TRP A 609 5.53 5.77 -17.04
N MET A 610 6.64 6.48 -17.29
CA MET A 610 6.60 7.82 -17.90
C MET A 610 6.06 7.78 -19.34
N LEU A 611 6.42 6.77 -20.13
CA LEU A 611 5.94 6.60 -21.50
C LEU A 611 4.40 6.52 -21.60
N GLN A 612 3.73 5.96 -20.58
CA GLN A 612 2.27 5.94 -20.52
C GLN A 612 1.62 7.33 -20.39
N ARG A 613 2.35 8.35 -19.90
CA ARG A 613 1.86 9.73 -19.87
C ARG A 613 1.68 10.28 -21.28
N LEU A 614 2.58 9.91 -22.20
CA LEU A 614 2.45 10.24 -23.63
C LEU A 614 1.23 9.55 -24.23
N GLU A 615 0.99 8.28 -23.89
CA GLU A 615 -0.19 7.55 -24.37
C GLU A 615 -1.50 8.25 -23.96
N ALA A 616 -1.61 8.69 -22.70
CA ALA A 616 -2.80 9.41 -22.23
C ALA A 616 -3.03 10.73 -22.99
N ALA A 617 -1.95 11.46 -23.31
CA ALA A 617 -2.01 12.67 -24.13
C ALA A 617 -2.38 12.35 -25.59
N VAL A 618 -1.87 11.26 -26.17
CA VAL A 618 -2.26 10.80 -27.52
C VAL A 618 -3.73 10.40 -27.57
N ALA A 619 -4.23 9.69 -26.56
CA ALA A 619 -5.61 9.21 -26.50
C ALA A 619 -6.65 10.33 -26.34
N SER A 620 -6.25 11.46 -25.74
CA SER A 620 -7.10 12.65 -25.55
C SER A 620 -7.01 13.65 -26.72
N ALA A 621 -6.02 13.51 -27.60
CA ALA A 621 -5.82 14.41 -28.73
C ALA A 621 -6.85 14.16 -29.86
N PRO A 622 -7.46 15.20 -30.46
CA PRO A 622 -8.25 15.04 -31.68
C PRO A 622 -7.37 14.51 -32.84
N GLU A 623 -7.97 13.77 -33.77
CA GLU A 623 -7.26 13.11 -34.87
C GLU A 623 -6.46 14.07 -35.77
N THR A 624 -6.97 15.29 -36.00
CA THR A 624 -6.33 16.25 -36.91
C THR A 624 -5.02 16.84 -36.34
N PRO A 625 -4.98 17.44 -35.12
CA PRO A 625 -3.74 17.89 -34.50
C PRO A 625 -2.68 16.78 -34.35
N LEU A 626 -3.10 15.55 -34.03
CA LEU A 626 -2.16 14.44 -33.85
C LEU A 626 -1.48 14.03 -35.17
N ARG A 627 -2.14 14.18 -36.32
CA ARG A 627 -1.56 13.87 -37.65
C ARG A 627 -0.39 14.77 -38.01
N GLU A 628 -0.42 16.01 -37.55
CA GLU A 628 0.58 17.04 -37.84
C GLU A 628 1.81 16.95 -36.93
N PHE A 629 1.74 16.15 -35.86
CA PHE A 629 2.84 16.02 -34.90
C PHE A 629 4.01 15.20 -35.47
N PRO A 630 5.28 15.58 -35.19
CA PRO A 630 6.45 14.83 -35.63
C PRO A 630 6.36 13.35 -35.29
N ARG A 631 6.63 12.49 -36.28
CA ARG A 631 6.59 11.03 -36.15
C ARG A 631 5.29 10.49 -35.51
N ALA A 632 4.14 11.14 -35.74
CA ALA A 632 2.84 10.72 -35.20
C ALA A 632 2.51 9.22 -35.42
N GLN A 633 2.99 8.63 -36.51
CA GLN A 633 2.87 7.20 -36.81
C GLN A 633 3.53 6.29 -35.76
N LEU A 634 4.58 6.75 -35.08
CA LEU A 634 5.22 6.04 -33.97
C LEU A 634 4.37 6.17 -32.70
N LEU A 635 3.91 7.38 -32.39
CA LEU A 635 3.03 7.65 -31.24
C LEU A 635 1.73 6.83 -31.29
N ARG A 636 1.15 6.63 -32.48
CA ARG A 636 -0.01 5.75 -32.67
C ARG A 636 0.24 4.29 -32.31
N LYS A 637 1.50 3.84 -32.27
CA LYS A 637 1.86 2.46 -31.86
C LYS A 637 1.94 2.32 -30.34
N LEU A 638 1.93 3.41 -29.56
CA LEU A 638 2.07 3.37 -28.09
C LEU A 638 1.11 2.37 -27.42
N PRO A 639 -0.20 2.33 -27.73
CA PRO A 639 -1.10 1.37 -27.09
C PRO A 639 -0.75 -0.08 -27.40
N ALA A 640 -0.21 -0.36 -28.59
CA ALA A 640 0.23 -1.69 -28.97
C ALA A 640 1.54 -2.07 -28.27
N LEU A 641 2.50 -1.15 -28.18
CA LEU A 641 3.80 -1.34 -27.52
C LEU A 641 3.63 -1.56 -26.01
N LEU A 642 2.80 -0.74 -25.37
CA LEU A 642 2.60 -0.77 -23.91
C LEU A 642 1.74 -1.95 -23.44
N ARG A 643 0.97 -2.60 -24.32
CA ARG A 643 -0.03 -3.63 -23.98
C ARG A 643 0.48 -4.70 -23.00
N GLY A 644 1.72 -5.17 -23.19
CA GLY A 644 2.32 -6.24 -22.36
C GLY A 644 3.14 -5.76 -21.16
N CYS A 645 3.38 -4.45 -21.05
CA CYS A 645 4.32 -3.87 -20.10
C CYS A 645 3.77 -2.62 -19.39
N ARG A 646 2.44 -2.46 -19.32
CA ARG A 646 1.84 -1.38 -18.54
C ARG A 646 2.24 -1.46 -17.08
N LEU A 647 2.57 -0.32 -16.48
CA LEU A 647 3.07 -0.20 -15.12
C LEU A 647 2.23 0.77 -14.30
N ARG A 648 2.12 0.53 -13.01
CA ARG A 648 1.61 1.48 -12.02
C ARG A 648 2.63 1.61 -10.90
N LYS A 649 2.58 2.76 -10.24
CA LYS A 649 3.44 3.06 -9.11
C LYS A 649 2.67 2.86 -7.81
N GLU A 650 3.26 2.11 -6.87
CA GLU A 650 2.76 1.91 -5.51
C GLU A 650 3.82 2.43 -4.54
N SER A 651 3.68 3.68 -4.08
CA SER A 651 4.75 4.35 -3.31
C SER A 651 6.07 4.28 -4.10
N ARG A 652 7.15 3.72 -3.56
CA ARG A 652 8.43 3.60 -4.28
C ARG A 652 8.48 2.48 -5.34
N PHE A 653 7.48 1.60 -5.40
CA PHE A 653 7.54 0.38 -6.21
C PHE A 653 6.85 0.51 -7.56
N LEU A 654 7.45 -0.11 -8.58
CA LEU A 654 6.81 -0.29 -9.88
C LEU A 654 6.25 -1.71 -9.98
N VAL A 655 4.97 -1.82 -10.33
CA VAL A 655 4.29 -3.10 -10.52
C VAL A 655 3.54 -3.09 -11.83
N ALA A 656 3.33 -4.25 -12.44
CA ALA A 656 2.57 -4.34 -13.67
C ALA A 656 1.12 -3.87 -13.44
N ASP A 657 0.66 -2.90 -14.24
CA ASP A 657 -0.74 -2.47 -14.29
C ASP A 657 -1.51 -3.38 -15.23
N ARG A 658 -1.73 -4.61 -14.77
CA ARG A 658 -2.57 -5.56 -15.50
C ARG A 658 -4.02 -5.41 -15.03
N PRO A 659 -5.02 -5.52 -15.93
CA PRO A 659 -6.44 -5.46 -15.55
C PRO A 659 -6.80 -6.43 -14.41
N GLU A 660 -6.11 -7.57 -14.34
CA GLU A 660 -6.26 -8.58 -13.28
C GLU A 660 -5.78 -8.10 -11.89
N VAL A 661 -4.95 -7.04 -11.82
CA VAL A 661 -4.46 -6.39 -10.59
C VAL A 661 -5.42 -5.32 -10.07
N ARG A 662 -6.17 -4.66 -10.96
CA ARG A 662 -7.21 -3.67 -10.59
C ARG A 662 -8.42 -4.34 -9.92
N ALA A 663 -8.62 -5.63 -10.15
CA ALA A 663 -9.54 -6.47 -9.38
C ALA A 663 -8.84 -6.95 -8.09
N GLY A 664 -8.92 -6.13 -7.03
CA GLY A 664 -8.04 -6.11 -5.85
C GLY A 664 -7.84 -7.41 -5.06
N LYS A 665 -6.68 -7.51 -4.37
CA LYS A 665 -6.06 -8.65 -3.63
C LYS A 665 -7.00 -9.68 -2.97
N LYS A 666 -6.67 -11.00 -3.05
CA LYS A 666 -7.48 -12.09 -2.44
C LYS A 666 -7.41 -11.91 -0.93
N ALA A 667 -8.54 -11.65 -0.30
CA ALA A 667 -8.64 -11.45 1.13
C ALA A 667 -9.61 -12.47 1.73
N VAL A 668 -9.19 -13.07 2.84
CA VAL A 668 -10.05 -13.87 3.72
C VAL A 668 -10.23 -13.06 4.99
N VAL A 669 -11.48 -12.82 5.37
CA VAL A 669 -11.81 -12.19 6.65
C VAL A 669 -12.35 -13.25 7.57
N SER A 670 -11.74 -13.36 8.75
CA SER A 670 -12.09 -14.35 9.76
C SER A 670 -12.32 -13.67 11.10
N GLN A 671 -13.27 -14.21 11.87
CA GLN A 671 -13.58 -13.69 13.21
C GLN A 671 -12.41 -13.87 14.19
N TYR A 672 -11.62 -14.94 14.03
CA TYR A 672 -10.52 -15.30 14.92
C TYR A 672 -9.21 -15.49 14.13
N LEU A 673 -8.09 -15.37 14.85
CA LEU A 673 -6.76 -15.72 14.36
C LEU A 673 -6.70 -17.17 13.84
N THR A 674 -5.89 -17.40 12.80
CA THR A 674 -5.55 -18.75 12.34
C THR A 674 -4.58 -19.40 13.32
N LYS A 675 -4.38 -20.72 13.21
CA LYS A 675 -3.46 -21.43 14.12
C LYS A 675 -2.03 -20.86 14.03
N GLU A 676 -1.56 -20.51 12.84
CA GLU A 676 -0.24 -19.91 12.64
C GLU A 676 -0.15 -18.51 13.21
N GLU A 677 -1.21 -17.72 13.12
CA GLU A 677 -1.29 -16.39 13.74
C GLU A 677 -1.34 -16.50 15.25
N GLN A 678 -2.05 -17.49 15.80
CA GLN A 678 -2.03 -17.81 17.22
C GLN A 678 -0.62 -18.22 17.67
N ASP A 679 0.05 -19.09 16.91
CA ASP A 679 1.44 -19.50 17.20
C ASP A 679 2.42 -18.33 17.10
N ALA A 680 2.21 -17.43 16.13
CA ALA A 680 2.99 -16.19 16.01
C ALA A 680 2.76 -15.29 17.23
N GLU A 681 1.50 -15.06 17.60
CA GLU A 681 1.11 -14.28 18.77
C GLU A 681 1.71 -14.84 20.06
N LEU A 682 1.76 -16.17 20.20
CA LEU A 682 2.39 -16.84 21.34
C LEU A 682 3.91 -16.65 21.40
N ARG A 683 4.58 -16.50 20.25
CA ARG A 683 6.04 -16.26 20.19
C ARG A 683 6.40 -14.81 20.39
N VAL A 684 5.68 -13.92 19.71
CA VAL A 684 5.89 -12.47 19.70
C VAL A 684 4.51 -11.83 19.81
N PRO A 685 4.19 -11.17 20.94
CA PRO A 685 2.94 -10.42 21.10
C PRO A 685 2.70 -9.47 19.92
N GLN A 686 1.45 -9.23 19.55
CA GLN A 686 0.99 -8.43 18.41
C GLN A 686 1.22 -9.05 17.02
N SER A 687 2.14 -10.00 16.88
CA SER A 687 2.54 -10.50 15.55
C SER A 687 1.42 -11.28 14.83
N GLY A 688 0.58 -12.02 15.56
CA GLY A 688 -0.56 -12.73 14.98
C GLY A 688 -1.63 -11.75 14.51
N TYR A 689 -1.89 -10.73 15.30
CA TYR A 689 -2.86 -9.68 14.98
C TYR A 689 -2.42 -8.78 13.82
N LYS A 690 -1.12 -8.51 13.70
CA LYS A 690 -0.55 -7.80 12.55
C LYS A 690 -0.72 -8.64 11.27
N ALA A 691 -0.44 -9.93 11.34
CA ALA A 691 -0.64 -10.86 10.22
C ALA A 691 -2.12 -10.92 9.79
N GLN A 692 -3.05 -10.95 10.74
CA GLN A 692 -4.49 -10.89 10.45
C GLN A 692 -4.87 -9.59 9.74
N SER A 693 -4.43 -8.44 10.26
CA SER A 693 -4.70 -7.13 9.66
C SER A 693 -4.16 -7.05 8.22
N ASP A 694 -2.95 -7.54 8.00
CA ASP A 694 -2.33 -7.57 6.67
C ASP A 694 -3.05 -8.49 5.68
N ARG A 695 -3.60 -9.63 6.14
CA ARG A 695 -4.43 -10.52 5.33
C ARG A 695 -5.76 -9.85 4.94
N GLU A 696 -6.38 -9.17 5.88
CA GLU A 696 -7.76 -8.69 5.75
C GLU A 696 -7.87 -7.32 5.08
N LYS A 697 -6.79 -6.51 5.07
CA LYS A 697 -6.81 -5.11 4.58
C LYS A 697 -7.35 -4.94 3.16
N SER A 698 -7.21 -5.95 2.31
CA SER A 698 -7.66 -5.90 0.92
C SER A 698 -9.10 -6.37 0.67
N PHE A 699 -9.82 -6.82 1.69
CA PHE A 699 -11.23 -7.18 1.57
C PHE A 699 -12.11 -5.95 1.33
N SER A 700 -13.07 -6.05 0.41
CA SER A 700 -13.89 -4.92 -0.05
C SER A 700 -14.86 -4.40 1.02
N LEU A 701 -14.74 -3.10 1.35
CA LEU A 701 -15.69 -2.39 2.22
C LEU A 701 -17.11 -2.38 1.64
N GLN A 702 -17.24 -2.29 0.30
CA GLN A 702 -18.54 -2.34 -0.37
C GLN A 702 -19.21 -3.70 -0.18
N THR A 703 -18.46 -4.80 -0.25
CA THR A 703 -18.98 -6.15 0.00
C THR A 703 -19.48 -6.29 1.45
N MET A 704 -18.71 -5.77 2.41
CA MET A 704 -19.11 -5.75 3.82
C MET A 704 -20.39 -4.93 4.02
N GLU A 705 -20.49 -3.76 3.37
CA GLU A 705 -21.67 -2.90 3.46
C GLU A 705 -22.93 -3.59 2.91
N ILE A 706 -22.83 -4.33 1.81
CA ILE A 706 -23.93 -5.13 1.23
C ILE A 706 -24.36 -6.23 2.21
N ALA A 707 -23.40 -6.99 2.74
CA ALA A 707 -23.66 -8.05 3.71
C ALA A 707 -24.39 -7.51 4.95
N LEU A 708 -23.94 -6.40 5.53
CA LEU A 708 -24.60 -5.72 6.66
C LEU A 708 -26.03 -5.23 6.34
N GLY A 709 -26.43 -5.20 5.06
CA GLY A 709 -27.78 -4.87 4.60
C GLY A 709 -28.67 -6.06 4.22
N ALA A 710 -28.20 -7.30 4.37
CA ALA A 710 -28.89 -8.50 3.89
C ALA A 710 -30.29 -8.68 4.52
N SER A 711 -31.25 -9.18 3.72
CA SER A 711 -32.65 -9.35 4.11
C SER A 711 -33.26 -10.56 3.42
N VAL A 712 -33.76 -11.50 4.21
CA VAL A 712 -34.38 -12.75 3.71
C VAL A 712 -35.67 -12.44 2.93
N ALA A 713 -36.53 -11.55 3.45
CA ALA A 713 -37.78 -11.19 2.80
C ALA A 713 -37.59 -10.55 1.41
N ARG A 714 -36.51 -9.76 1.23
CA ARG A 714 -36.20 -9.07 -0.04
C ARG A 714 -35.29 -9.87 -0.98
N ALA A 715 -34.95 -11.10 -0.61
CA ALA A 715 -34.04 -11.92 -1.40
C ALA A 715 -34.71 -12.46 -2.67
N GLN A 716 -33.90 -12.63 -3.71
CA GLN A 716 -34.30 -13.10 -5.03
C GLN A 716 -34.33 -14.62 -5.08
N ILE A 717 -35.26 -15.15 -5.87
CA ILE A 717 -35.39 -16.58 -6.16
C ILE A 717 -35.98 -16.76 -7.55
N THR A 718 -35.61 -17.85 -8.22
CA THR A 718 -35.98 -18.08 -9.62
C THR A 718 -37.37 -18.72 -9.74
N ASP A 719 -37.74 -19.59 -8.80
CA ASP A 719 -39.04 -20.25 -8.75
C ASP A 719 -39.91 -19.65 -7.61
N PRO A 720 -41.09 -19.08 -7.92
CA PRO A 720 -42.01 -18.56 -6.92
C PRO A 720 -42.52 -19.61 -5.92
N SER A 721 -42.60 -20.89 -6.31
CA SER A 721 -43.04 -21.97 -5.42
C SER A 721 -42.04 -22.25 -4.29
N GLU A 722 -40.74 -22.17 -4.59
CA GLU A 722 -39.66 -22.27 -3.60
C GLU A 722 -39.70 -21.10 -2.62
N ARG A 723 -40.04 -19.90 -3.10
CA ARG A 723 -40.22 -18.71 -2.26
C ARG A 723 -41.22 -18.98 -1.15
N ARG A 724 -42.34 -19.61 -1.52
CA ARG A 724 -43.43 -19.97 -0.61
C ARG A 724 -42.98 -20.95 0.45
N GLN A 725 -42.31 -22.03 0.05
CA GLN A 725 -41.82 -23.05 0.98
C GLN A 725 -40.79 -22.48 1.98
N ILE A 726 -39.79 -21.73 1.52
CA ILE A 726 -38.73 -21.19 2.38
C ILE A 726 -39.28 -20.19 3.40
N LEU A 727 -40.08 -19.22 2.93
CA LEU A 727 -40.61 -18.18 3.80
C LEU A 727 -41.67 -18.73 4.75
N ASN A 728 -42.52 -19.68 4.34
CA ASN A 728 -43.48 -20.27 5.28
C ASN A 728 -42.78 -21.16 6.32
N SER A 729 -41.76 -21.92 5.93
CA SER A 729 -40.97 -22.70 6.89
C SER A 729 -40.28 -21.83 7.93
N LEU A 730 -39.65 -20.71 7.52
CA LEU A 730 -39.06 -19.74 8.45
C LEU A 730 -40.12 -19.09 9.36
N ALA A 731 -41.31 -18.82 8.83
CA ALA A 731 -42.44 -18.31 9.60
C ALA A 731 -43.13 -19.38 10.45
N LYS A 732 -42.72 -20.66 10.36
CA LYS A 732 -43.38 -21.82 10.99
C LYS A 732 -44.85 -21.97 10.59
N ARG A 733 -45.14 -21.70 9.31
CA ARG A 733 -46.46 -21.82 8.68
C ARG A 733 -46.50 -23.03 7.74
N ASP A 734 -47.70 -23.41 7.32
CA ASP A 734 -47.86 -24.47 6.33
C ASP A 734 -47.33 -24.01 4.95
N ASN A 735 -46.59 -24.87 4.26
CA ASN A 735 -45.93 -24.54 3.00
C ASN A 735 -46.90 -24.39 1.81
N SER A 736 -48.16 -24.80 1.96
CA SER A 736 -49.22 -24.60 0.97
C SER A 736 -49.87 -23.21 1.03
N GLU A 737 -49.71 -22.48 2.14
CA GLU A 737 -50.29 -21.14 2.32
C GLU A 737 -49.58 -20.07 1.50
N GLU A 738 -50.26 -18.97 1.15
CA GLU A 738 -49.59 -17.84 0.48
C GLU A 738 -48.60 -17.13 1.41
N VAL A 739 -47.51 -16.63 0.83
CA VAL A 739 -46.48 -15.88 1.56
C VAL A 739 -47.04 -14.57 2.06
N VAL A 740 -46.80 -14.27 3.33
CA VAL A 740 -47.13 -12.96 3.90
C VAL A 740 -46.01 -11.96 3.56
N GLU A 741 -46.36 -10.76 3.10
CA GLU A 741 -45.39 -9.75 2.69
C GLU A 741 -44.48 -9.24 3.84
N GLY A 742 -44.86 -9.46 5.09
CA GLY A 742 -44.04 -9.16 6.28
C GLY A 742 -44.34 -10.09 7.45
N HIS A 743 -43.29 -10.57 8.13
CA HIS A 743 -43.41 -11.48 9.27
C HIS A 743 -42.29 -11.27 10.29
N ALA A 744 -42.61 -11.34 11.58
CA ALA A 744 -41.66 -11.09 12.67
C ALA A 744 -40.45 -12.05 12.64
N GLU A 745 -40.65 -13.30 12.22
CA GLU A 745 -39.57 -14.28 12.08
C GLU A 745 -38.60 -13.92 10.95
N TYR A 746 -39.07 -13.31 9.84
CA TYR A 746 -38.19 -12.89 8.74
C TYR A 746 -37.24 -11.78 9.19
N ASP A 747 -37.78 -10.85 9.97
CA ASP A 747 -37.02 -9.75 10.55
C ASP A 747 -36.02 -10.27 11.59
N LEU A 748 -36.44 -11.21 12.43
CA LEU A 748 -35.59 -11.83 13.44
C LEU A 748 -34.40 -12.55 12.80
N VAL A 749 -34.65 -13.39 11.79
CA VAL A 749 -33.60 -14.11 11.06
C VAL A 749 -32.67 -13.13 10.34
N SER A 750 -33.22 -12.14 9.63
CA SER A 750 -32.42 -11.14 8.93
C SER A 750 -31.55 -10.32 9.89
N LYS A 751 -32.03 -10.03 11.11
CA LYS A 751 -31.26 -9.35 12.16
C LYS A 751 -30.09 -10.21 12.66
N ARG A 752 -30.36 -11.50 12.98
CA ARG A 752 -29.32 -12.44 13.42
C ARG A 752 -28.22 -12.62 12.38
N LEU A 753 -28.59 -12.76 11.11
CA LEU A 753 -27.62 -12.93 10.03
C LEU A 753 -26.69 -11.72 9.89
N ARG A 754 -27.24 -10.50 9.88
CA ARG A 754 -26.45 -9.27 9.82
C ARG A 754 -25.52 -9.14 11.04
N ALA A 755 -25.98 -9.57 12.21
CA ALA A 755 -25.19 -9.57 13.43
C ALA A 755 -23.98 -10.50 13.36
N LEU A 756 -24.12 -11.70 12.78
CA LEU A 756 -23.01 -12.60 12.49
C LEU A 756 -21.98 -11.94 11.55
N PHE A 757 -22.44 -11.32 10.46
CA PHE A 757 -21.56 -10.60 9.54
C PHE A 757 -20.79 -9.48 10.24
N ALA A 758 -21.47 -8.72 11.11
CA ALA A 758 -20.85 -7.64 11.87
C ALA A 758 -19.75 -8.15 12.82
N LEU A 759 -19.96 -9.29 13.50
CA LEU A 759 -18.91 -9.91 14.32
C LEU A 759 -17.71 -10.35 13.49
N THR A 760 -17.93 -10.98 12.33
CA THR A 760 -16.83 -11.41 11.45
C THR A 760 -16.04 -10.23 10.90
N PHE A 761 -16.71 -9.12 10.56
CA PHE A 761 -16.04 -7.92 10.02
C PHE A 761 -15.50 -6.96 11.09
N TRP A 762 -15.80 -7.20 12.37
CA TRP A 762 -15.48 -6.30 13.48
C TRP A 762 -14.06 -5.79 13.43
N ARG A 763 -13.09 -6.72 13.44
CA ARG A 763 -11.66 -6.40 13.51
C ARG A 763 -11.19 -5.61 12.29
N ARG A 764 -11.55 -6.05 11.09
CA ARG A 764 -11.20 -5.38 9.83
C ARG A 764 -11.76 -3.97 9.72
N VAL A 765 -12.99 -3.73 10.19
CA VAL A 765 -13.67 -2.43 10.09
C VAL A 765 -13.21 -1.48 11.22
N MET A 766 -13.10 -1.97 12.45
CA MET A 766 -12.67 -1.17 13.61
C MET A 766 -11.17 -0.88 13.61
N GLY A 767 -10.34 -1.70 12.95
CA GLY A 767 -8.93 -1.42 12.71
C GLY A 767 -8.68 -0.27 11.73
N GLY A 768 -9.67 0.12 10.92
CA GLY A 768 -9.55 1.20 9.95
C GLY A 768 -9.47 2.60 10.59
N ASN A 769 -9.00 3.57 9.80
CA ASN A 769 -8.92 4.96 10.22
C ASN A 769 -10.31 5.63 10.15
N VAL A 770 -10.74 6.25 11.25
CA VAL A 770 -12.03 6.93 11.37
C VAL A 770 -12.13 8.14 10.43
N SER A 771 -11.00 8.73 10.01
CA SER A 771 -10.98 9.85 9.07
C SER A 771 -11.29 9.46 7.62
N ASP A 772 -11.24 8.15 7.30
CA ASP A 772 -11.65 7.65 5.99
C ASP A 772 -13.18 7.54 5.95
N SER A 773 -13.81 8.32 5.07
CA SER A 773 -15.28 8.41 4.98
C SER A 773 -15.96 7.08 4.63
N ASP A 774 -15.31 6.23 3.83
CA ASP A 774 -15.88 4.93 3.45
C ASP A 774 -15.77 3.94 4.61
N VAL A 775 -14.63 3.90 5.30
CA VAL A 775 -14.45 3.09 6.51
C VAL A 775 -15.45 3.53 7.59
N HIS A 776 -15.56 4.85 7.83
CA HIS A 776 -16.45 5.39 8.84
C HIS A 776 -17.92 5.06 8.59
N ARG A 777 -18.38 5.15 7.32
CA ARG A 777 -19.73 4.73 6.94
C ARG A 777 -20.01 3.27 7.30
N VAL A 778 -19.07 2.36 7.02
CA VAL A 778 -19.21 0.93 7.36
C VAL A 778 -19.14 0.71 8.87
N GLN A 779 -18.28 1.44 9.61
CA GLN A 779 -18.22 1.40 11.08
C GLN A 779 -19.57 1.74 11.72
N LEU A 780 -20.21 2.83 11.30
CA LEU A 780 -21.52 3.24 11.84
C LEU A 780 -22.60 2.19 11.57
N LYS A 781 -22.63 1.62 10.36
CA LYS A 781 -23.57 0.57 10.01
C LYS A 781 -23.34 -0.71 10.82
N LEU A 782 -22.08 -1.06 11.04
CA LEU A 782 -21.68 -2.22 11.84
C LEU A 782 -22.10 -2.05 13.31
N VAL A 783 -21.90 -0.87 13.89
CA VAL A 783 -22.36 -0.51 15.25
C VAL A 783 -23.88 -0.64 15.37
N ASP A 784 -24.64 -0.08 14.41
CA ASP A 784 -26.11 -0.13 14.40
C ASP A 784 -26.63 -1.57 14.32
N VAL A 785 -26.00 -2.39 13.48
CA VAL A 785 -26.35 -3.81 13.30
C VAL A 785 -26.12 -4.60 14.59
N LEU A 786 -25.00 -4.42 15.28
CA LEU A 786 -24.72 -5.12 16.53
C LEU A 786 -25.70 -4.72 17.63
N HIS A 787 -25.96 -3.41 17.78
CA HIS A 787 -26.88 -2.89 18.78
C HIS A 787 -28.30 -3.45 18.60
N LYS A 788 -28.79 -3.52 17.36
CA LYS A 788 -30.15 -3.99 17.02
C LYS A 788 -30.28 -5.50 16.85
N GLY A 789 -29.19 -6.18 16.55
CA GLY A 789 -29.18 -7.55 16.04
C GLY A 789 -29.16 -8.63 17.11
N PHE A 790 -28.64 -8.32 18.30
CA PHE A 790 -28.39 -9.31 19.33
C PHE A 790 -29.54 -9.42 20.36
N LYS A 791 -30.17 -10.60 20.40
CA LYS A 791 -30.96 -11.09 21.55
C LYS A 791 -30.22 -12.16 22.36
N HIS A 792 -28.95 -12.44 22.04
CA HIS A 792 -28.17 -13.41 22.81
C HIS A 792 -27.76 -12.85 24.16
N ARG A 793 -27.56 -13.75 25.11
CA ARG A 793 -27.03 -13.40 26.42
C ARG A 793 -25.59 -12.90 26.33
N CYS A 794 -24.79 -13.34 25.36
CA CYS A 794 -23.35 -13.11 25.29
C CYS A 794 -22.90 -12.31 24.04
N LEU A 795 -21.94 -11.40 24.21
CA LEU A 795 -21.24 -10.65 23.16
C LEU A 795 -19.74 -10.66 23.44
N GLU A 796 -18.95 -11.03 22.43
CA GLU A 796 -17.50 -11.08 22.49
C GLU A 796 -16.89 -10.21 21.38
N LEU A 797 -16.04 -9.25 21.75
CA LEU A 797 -15.38 -8.34 20.82
C LEU A 797 -13.89 -8.22 21.15
N ASP A 798 -13.07 -8.19 20.12
CA ASP A 798 -11.61 -8.09 20.24
C ASP A 798 -11.13 -6.80 19.58
N MET A 799 -10.42 -5.97 20.35
CA MET A 799 -9.72 -4.78 19.88
C MET A 799 -8.24 -4.77 20.29
N ALA A 800 -7.68 -5.91 20.69
CA ALA A 800 -6.30 -6.04 21.13
C ALA A 800 -5.32 -5.40 20.13
N PHE A 801 -4.39 -4.58 20.63
CA PHE A 801 -3.35 -3.90 19.84
C PHE A 801 -3.87 -2.97 18.72
N MET A 802 -5.13 -2.57 18.76
CA MET A 802 -5.66 -1.57 17.83
C MET A 802 -5.36 -0.15 18.31
N GLN A 803 -5.16 0.77 17.38
CA GLN A 803 -5.20 2.20 17.72
C GLN A 803 -6.66 2.58 18.02
N VAL A 804 -6.95 2.78 19.31
CA VAL A 804 -8.27 3.16 19.81
C VAL A 804 -8.28 4.65 20.12
N CYS A 805 -9.13 5.39 19.42
CA CYS A 805 -9.40 6.80 19.75
C CYS A 805 -10.76 6.94 20.46
N SER A 806 -11.04 8.12 20.99
CA SER A 806 -12.30 8.43 21.69
C SER A 806 -13.55 8.10 20.86
N GLU A 807 -13.51 8.27 19.53
CA GLU A 807 -14.61 7.90 18.63
C GLU A 807 -14.82 6.39 18.55
N LYS A 808 -13.75 5.58 18.51
CA LYS A 808 -13.87 4.11 18.51
C LYS A 808 -14.41 3.58 19.84
N LEU A 809 -14.07 4.22 20.96
CA LEU A 809 -14.66 3.91 22.27
C LEU A 809 -16.14 4.30 22.35
N LYS A 810 -16.55 5.42 21.75
CA LYS A 810 -17.98 5.76 21.60
C LYS A 810 -18.72 4.72 20.77
N MET A 811 -18.13 4.27 19.66
CA MET A 811 -18.69 3.21 18.82
C MET A 811 -18.82 1.88 19.57
N LEU A 812 -17.78 1.47 20.31
CA LEU A 812 -17.80 0.26 21.15
C LEU A 812 -18.94 0.32 22.17
N ARG A 813 -19.14 1.46 22.84
CA ARG A 813 -20.27 1.61 23.78
C ARG A 813 -21.62 1.57 23.07
N ALA A 814 -21.73 2.26 21.93
CA ALA A 814 -22.96 2.31 21.16
C ALA A 814 -23.37 0.94 20.60
N CYS A 815 -22.42 0.02 20.35
CA CYS A 815 -22.74 -1.30 19.80
C CYS A 815 -23.23 -2.31 20.85
N ILE A 816 -23.03 -2.05 22.15
CA ILE A 816 -23.43 -2.97 23.22
C ILE A 816 -24.97 -2.95 23.37
N PRO A 817 -25.65 -4.11 23.24
CA PRO A 817 -27.10 -4.19 23.38
C PRO A 817 -27.57 -3.99 24.83
N SER A 818 -28.71 -3.33 25.04
CA SER A 818 -29.23 -3.05 26.37
C SER A 818 -29.67 -4.27 27.19
N ALA A 819 -29.96 -5.39 26.51
CA ALA A 819 -30.44 -6.64 27.12
C ALA A 819 -29.33 -7.71 27.30
N LEU A 820 -28.07 -7.33 27.10
CA LEU A 820 -26.92 -8.24 27.17
C LEU A 820 -26.66 -8.69 28.63
N GLN A 821 -26.32 -9.97 28.81
CA GLN A 821 -26.05 -10.58 30.13
C GLN A 821 -24.57 -10.95 30.33
N GLU A 822 -23.83 -11.23 29.26
CA GLU A 822 -22.43 -11.62 29.27
C GLU A 822 -21.68 -10.78 28.23
N LEU A 823 -20.59 -10.14 28.65
CA LEU A 823 -19.75 -9.31 27.78
C LEU A 823 -18.28 -9.73 27.94
N LYS A 824 -17.62 -9.99 26.82
CA LYS A 824 -16.19 -10.28 26.76
C LYS A 824 -15.51 -9.27 25.85
N LEU A 825 -14.58 -8.48 26.37
CA LEU A 825 -13.81 -7.52 25.59
C LEU A 825 -12.32 -7.78 25.76
N ASP A 826 -11.60 -7.87 24.63
CA ASP A 826 -10.14 -7.80 24.63
C ASP A 826 -9.69 -6.39 24.25
N LEU A 827 -9.17 -5.65 25.23
CA LEU A 827 -8.70 -4.27 25.11
C LEU A 827 -7.23 -4.17 25.54
N ARG A 828 -6.44 -5.23 25.33
CA ARG A 828 -5.01 -5.19 25.67
C ARG A 828 -4.24 -4.25 24.74
N GLU A 829 -3.27 -3.52 25.29
CA GLU A 829 -2.31 -2.71 24.54
C GLU A 829 -3.01 -1.74 23.56
N VAL A 830 -4.06 -1.07 24.02
CA VAL A 830 -4.82 -0.05 23.25
C VAL A 830 -4.71 1.36 23.84
N GLU A 831 -3.77 1.56 24.78
CA GLU A 831 -3.48 2.85 25.42
C GLU A 831 -4.68 3.46 26.19
N LEU A 832 -5.42 2.63 26.95
CA LEU A 832 -6.55 3.10 27.75
C LEU A 832 -6.10 3.86 29.01
N SER A 833 -6.75 5.01 29.24
CA SER A 833 -6.65 5.76 30.49
C SER A 833 -7.71 5.35 31.51
N ASN A 834 -7.56 5.79 32.76
CA ASN A 834 -8.59 5.66 33.81
C ASN A 834 -9.93 6.27 33.38
N GLU A 835 -9.91 7.41 32.67
CA GLU A 835 -11.14 8.07 32.19
C GLU A 835 -11.86 7.23 31.14
N ASP A 836 -11.12 6.57 30.26
CA ASP A 836 -11.68 5.70 29.22
C ASP A 836 -12.31 4.45 29.82
N LEU A 837 -11.65 3.82 30.79
CA LEU A 837 -12.19 2.68 31.53
C LEU A 837 -13.48 3.08 32.26
N MET A 838 -13.51 4.26 32.87
CA MET A 838 -14.72 4.81 33.49
C MET A 838 -15.83 5.07 32.48
N ALA A 839 -15.49 5.66 31.34
CA ALA A 839 -16.43 5.92 30.26
C ALA A 839 -17.04 4.62 29.72
N LEU A 840 -16.26 3.53 29.66
CA LEU A 840 -16.74 2.19 29.32
C LEU A 840 -17.74 1.66 30.35
N ALA A 841 -17.45 1.77 31.66
CA ALA A 841 -18.35 1.33 32.73
C ALA A 841 -19.74 1.97 32.62
N THR A 842 -19.80 3.28 32.33
CA THR A 842 -21.07 4.00 32.18
C THR A 842 -21.91 3.54 30.99
N GLY A 843 -21.29 2.89 30.00
CA GLY A 843 -21.96 2.33 28.83
C GLY A 843 -22.44 0.88 29.00
N LEU A 844 -22.14 0.23 30.13
CA LEU A 844 -22.52 -1.16 30.36
C LEU A 844 -24.03 -1.32 30.62
N PRO A 845 -24.67 -2.38 30.09
CA PRO A 845 -26.10 -2.58 30.21
C PRO A 845 -26.49 -3.00 31.63
N ARG A 846 -27.67 -2.56 32.09
CA ARG A 846 -28.19 -2.86 33.44
C ARG A 846 -28.41 -4.35 33.71
N GLU A 847 -28.64 -5.12 32.64
CA GLU A 847 -28.91 -6.55 32.68
C GLU A 847 -27.64 -7.41 32.67
N LEU A 848 -26.45 -6.80 32.64
CA LEU A 848 -25.18 -7.52 32.61
C LEU A 848 -24.95 -8.29 33.92
N GLU A 849 -24.69 -9.58 33.78
CA GLU A 849 -24.40 -10.53 34.85
C GLU A 849 -22.92 -10.93 34.87
N ASP A 850 -22.30 -11.11 33.69
CA ASP A 850 -20.95 -11.63 33.54
C ASP A 850 -20.09 -10.70 32.67
N LEU A 851 -18.91 -10.32 33.16
CA LEU A 851 -17.99 -9.42 32.45
C LEU A 851 -16.58 -9.97 32.43
N THR A 852 -16.00 -10.15 31.24
CA THR A 852 -14.58 -10.44 31.07
C THR A 852 -13.92 -9.30 30.31
N LEU A 853 -12.91 -8.66 30.91
CA LEU A 853 -12.12 -7.63 30.25
C LEU A 853 -10.63 -8.01 30.28
N ASN A 854 -10.00 -8.06 29.11
CA ASN A 854 -8.54 -8.04 29.05
C ASN A 854 -8.07 -6.60 28.92
N LEU A 855 -7.39 -6.09 29.93
CA LEU A 855 -6.87 -4.73 30.01
C LEU A 855 -5.33 -4.72 30.06
N GLY A 856 -4.69 -5.83 29.71
CA GLY A 856 -3.24 -5.97 29.86
C GLY A 856 -2.46 -4.98 28.98
N GLY A 857 -1.35 -4.45 29.48
CA GLY A 857 -0.49 -3.52 28.73
C GLY A 857 -1.03 -2.09 28.58
N ASN A 858 -2.14 -1.75 29.24
CA ASN A 858 -2.58 -0.35 29.35
C ASN A 858 -1.90 0.29 30.56
N GLU A 859 -0.72 0.87 30.34
CA GLU A 859 0.15 1.38 31.41
C GLU A 859 -0.50 2.52 32.22
N ASP A 860 -1.37 3.33 31.61
CA ASP A 860 -2.04 4.44 32.31
C ASP A 860 -3.15 4.01 33.28
N LEU A 861 -3.52 2.72 33.31
CA LEU A 861 -4.48 2.18 34.26
C LEU A 861 -3.84 1.91 35.62
N ASN A 862 -4.45 2.44 36.68
CA ASN A 862 -4.01 2.27 38.05
C ASN A 862 -5.18 1.92 39.01
N ASP A 863 -4.89 1.82 40.31
CA ASP A 863 -5.87 1.42 41.34
C ASP A 863 -7.11 2.33 41.35
N ASP A 864 -6.95 3.66 41.21
CA ASP A 864 -8.05 4.61 41.21
C ASP A 864 -9.01 4.36 40.03
N GLY A 865 -8.46 4.05 38.86
CA GLY A 865 -9.26 3.72 37.67
C GLY A 865 -10.08 2.46 37.84
N VAL A 866 -9.47 1.41 38.40
CA VAL A 866 -10.17 0.13 38.68
C VAL A 866 -11.21 0.31 39.78
N GLU A 867 -10.90 1.06 40.83
CA GLU A 867 -11.86 1.36 41.91
C GLU A 867 -13.08 2.10 41.37
N ALA A 868 -12.86 3.19 40.62
CA ALA A 868 -13.93 3.97 40.05
C ALA A 868 -14.75 3.14 39.05
N PHE A 869 -14.10 2.29 38.25
CA PHE A 869 -14.74 1.37 37.32
C PHE A 869 -15.68 0.40 38.06
N MET A 870 -15.18 -0.23 39.12
CA MET A 870 -15.95 -1.16 39.94
C MET A 870 -17.16 -0.50 40.61
N ALA A 871 -17.04 0.77 41.03
CA ALA A 871 -18.14 1.53 41.62
C ALA A 871 -19.28 1.84 40.64
N LYS A 872 -19.05 1.71 39.33
CA LYS A 872 -20.02 1.99 38.26
C LYS A 872 -20.60 0.74 37.61
N LEU A 873 -20.21 -0.45 38.07
CA LEU A 873 -20.72 -1.71 37.51
C LEU A 873 -22.23 -1.89 37.74
N PRO A 874 -22.93 -2.57 36.81
CA PRO A 874 -24.36 -2.88 36.97
C PRO A 874 -24.68 -3.69 38.23
N SER A 875 -25.85 -3.46 38.83
CA SER A 875 -26.25 -4.12 40.08
C SER A 875 -26.51 -5.63 39.95
N LYS A 876 -26.71 -6.13 38.72
CA LYS A 876 -26.97 -7.55 38.42
C LYS A 876 -25.70 -8.38 38.21
N MET A 877 -24.51 -7.77 38.33
CA MET A 877 -23.23 -8.45 38.20
C MET A 877 -23.07 -9.63 39.17
N ARG A 878 -22.81 -10.80 38.60
CA ARG A 878 -22.54 -12.08 39.30
C ARG A 878 -21.07 -12.45 39.24
N SER A 879 -20.44 -12.32 38.08
CA SER A 879 -19.03 -12.64 37.90
C SER A 879 -18.30 -11.59 37.08
N MET A 880 -17.03 -11.37 37.41
CA MET A 880 -16.15 -10.49 36.66
C MET A 880 -14.73 -11.05 36.67
N ALA A 881 -14.10 -11.03 35.51
CA ALA A 881 -12.69 -11.36 35.33
C ALA A 881 -11.98 -10.21 34.60
N LEU A 882 -10.90 -9.71 35.20
CA LEU A 882 -10.02 -8.72 34.59
C LEU A 882 -8.64 -9.35 34.36
N ASP A 883 -8.01 -9.07 33.22
CA ASP A 883 -6.55 -9.26 33.07
C ASP A 883 -5.88 -7.87 33.14
N LEU A 884 -5.13 -7.64 34.22
CA LEU A 884 -4.47 -6.38 34.56
C LEU A 884 -2.94 -6.50 34.45
N LYS A 885 -2.42 -7.53 33.76
CA LYS A 885 -0.96 -7.68 33.56
C LYS A 885 -0.38 -6.46 32.85
N LYS A 886 0.81 -6.01 33.28
CA LYS A 886 1.49 -4.83 32.70
C LYS A 886 0.61 -3.55 32.73
N THR A 887 -0.14 -3.36 33.81
CA THR A 887 -0.78 -2.08 34.15
C THR A 887 -0.08 -1.50 35.38
N ASN A 888 -0.39 -0.26 35.76
CA ASN A 888 0.09 0.38 37.00
C ASN A 888 -0.81 0.07 38.22
N VAL A 889 -1.64 -0.97 38.15
CA VAL A 889 -2.46 -1.47 39.27
C VAL A 889 -1.57 -2.15 40.31
N GLY A 890 -1.81 -1.85 41.59
CA GLY A 890 -1.10 -2.38 42.74
C GLY A 890 -1.19 -3.91 42.84
N LYS A 891 -0.12 -4.54 43.35
CA LYS A 891 0.02 -6.01 43.44
C LYS A 891 -1.14 -6.68 44.20
N GLU A 892 -1.63 -6.03 45.26
CA GLU A 892 -2.74 -6.58 46.06
C GLU A 892 -4.03 -6.66 45.24
N LEU A 893 -4.39 -5.61 44.52
CA LEU A 893 -5.58 -5.59 43.68
C LEU A 893 -5.43 -6.52 42.47
N SER A 894 -4.26 -6.51 41.83
CA SER A 894 -3.95 -7.38 40.67
C SER A 894 -4.03 -8.88 40.99
N GLN A 895 -3.60 -9.32 42.19
CA GLN A 895 -3.73 -10.73 42.61
C GLN A 895 -5.19 -11.21 42.71
N ARG A 896 -6.15 -10.29 42.82
CA ARG A 896 -7.58 -10.57 42.97
C ARG A 896 -8.35 -10.48 41.63
N GLN A 897 -7.68 -10.14 40.52
CA GLN A 897 -8.27 -9.84 39.21
C GLN A 897 -9.19 -10.93 38.62
N GLY A 898 -9.04 -12.20 39.05
CA GLY A 898 -9.87 -13.32 38.63
C GLY A 898 -11.10 -13.59 39.51
N ASN A 899 -11.35 -12.78 40.55
CA ASN A 899 -12.45 -13.00 41.49
C ASN A 899 -13.12 -11.66 41.90
N TYR A 900 -14.29 -11.41 41.30
CA TYR A 900 -15.12 -10.22 41.54
C TYR A 900 -15.39 -9.93 43.02
N GLU A 901 -15.82 -10.92 43.80
CA GLU A 901 -16.17 -10.71 45.21
C GLU A 901 -14.94 -10.34 46.05
N SER A 902 -13.80 -10.96 45.74
CA SER A 902 -12.53 -10.70 46.43
C SER A 902 -12.04 -9.28 46.16
N MET A 903 -12.16 -8.79 44.93
CA MET A 903 -11.85 -7.40 44.59
C MET A 903 -12.79 -6.41 45.27
N ARG A 904 -14.11 -6.67 45.19
CA ARG A 904 -15.13 -5.81 45.81
C ARG A 904 -14.92 -5.67 47.31
N LYS A 905 -14.64 -6.79 48.00
CA LYS A 905 -14.37 -6.79 49.45
C LYS A 905 -13.11 -6.00 49.79
N TYR A 906 -12.03 -6.20 49.03
CA TYR A 906 -10.78 -5.47 49.22
C TYR A 906 -10.98 -3.96 49.07
N LEU A 907 -11.62 -3.51 48.00
CA LEU A 907 -11.89 -2.08 47.78
C LEU A 907 -12.79 -1.49 48.87
N ALA A 908 -13.81 -2.23 49.34
CA ALA A 908 -14.64 -1.79 50.46
C ALA A 908 -13.85 -1.66 51.77
N GLU A 909 -12.90 -2.57 52.03
CA GLU A 909 -12.00 -2.50 53.18
C GLU A 909 -11.01 -1.31 53.07
N GLN A 910 -10.55 -0.96 51.88
CA GLN A 910 -9.71 0.22 51.67
C GLN A 910 -10.50 1.52 51.83
N ALA A 911 -11.72 1.60 51.28
CA ALA A 911 -12.62 2.74 51.48
C ALA A 911 -12.97 2.94 52.96
N ALA A 912 -13.14 1.86 53.72
CA ALA A 912 -13.41 1.92 55.17
C ALA A 912 -12.20 2.39 56.01
N LYS A 913 -10.97 2.34 55.45
CA LYS A 913 -9.74 2.87 56.08
C LYS A 913 -9.52 4.37 55.84
N ALA A 914 -10.39 5.05 55.08
CA ALA A 914 -10.30 6.50 54.87
C ALA A 914 -10.43 7.25 56.22
N ILE A 915 -9.39 7.99 56.60
CA ILE A 915 -9.30 8.63 57.92
C ILE A 915 -10.03 9.99 57.89
N GLN A 916 -10.93 10.21 58.86
CA GLN A 916 -11.44 11.56 59.15
C GLN A 916 -10.37 12.35 59.89
N CYS A 917 -9.75 13.32 59.21
CA CYS A 917 -8.78 14.21 59.83
C CYS A 917 -9.46 15.49 60.34
N THR A 918 -9.17 15.82 61.60
CA THR A 918 -9.62 17.06 62.24
C THR A 918 -8.43 18.02 62.30
N PHE A 919 -8.48 19.09 61.50
CA PHE A 919 -7.45 20.12 61.50
C PHE A 919 -7.80 21.18 62.53
N VAL A 920 -6.95 21.35 63.54
CA VAL A 920 -7.06 22.42 64.53
C VAL A 920 -6.04 23.48 64.16
N ASN A 921 -6.52 24.59 63.62
CA ASN A 921 -5.68 25.73 63.28
C ASN A 921 -5.57 26.62 64.51
N ILE A 922 -4.37 26.71 65.07
CA ILE A 922 -4.11 27.45 66.31
C ILE A 922 -3.50 28.80 65.94
N ILE A 923 -4.18 29.89 66.27
CA ILE A 923 -3.73 31.26 65.99
C ILE A 923 -3.23 31.87 67.31
N PRO A 924 -1.93 32.19 67.42
CA PRO A 924 -1.39 32.88 68.60
C PRO A 924 -1.91 34.32 68.66
N SER A 925 -2.51 34.72 69.79
CA SER A 925 -2.85 36.11 70.07
C SER A 925 -1.75 36.79 70.89
N ALA A 926 -1.53 38.08 70.64
CA ALA A 926 -0.62 38.94 71.41
C ALA A 926 -0.99 39.06 72.91
N THR A 927 -2.20 38.64 73.30
CA THR A 927 -2.69 38.68 74.69
C THR A 927 -2.41 37.42 75.51
N ARG A 928 -1.54 36.51 75.04
CA ARG A 928 -1.23 35.21 75.67
C ARG A 928 -2.43 34.24 75.81
N HIS A 929 -3.53 34.50 75.10
CA HIS A 929 -4.62 33.53 74.93
C HIS A 929 -4.52 32.86 73.57
N VAL A 930 -4.75 31.55 73.52
CA VAL A 930 -4.72 30.77 72.28
C VAL A 930 -6.15 30.64 71.74
N THR A 931 -6.38 31.09 70.51
CA THR A 931 -7.63 30.87 69.78
C THR A 931 -7.42 29.81 68.72
N TYR A 932 -8.39 28.91 68.56
CA TYR A 932 -8.30 27.84 67.56
C TYR A 932 -9.58 27.72 66.73
N THR A 933 -9.43 27.31 65.47
CA THR A 933 -10.54 26.93 64.59
C THR A 933 -10.39 25.47 64.18
N VAL A 934 -11.48 24.71 64.24
CA VAL A 934 -11.49 23.27 63.91
C VAL A 934 -12.19 23.05 62.57
N THR A 935 -11.52 22.39 61.64
CA THR A 935 -12.10 22.00 60.33
C THR A 935 -11.95 20.49 60.13
N LYS A 936 -13.04 19.80 59.81
CA LYS A 936 -13.01 18.36 59.51
C LYS A 936 -12.91 18.14 58.00
N LYS A 937 -11.98 17.29 57.56
CA LYS A 937 -11.87 16.82 56.17
C LYS A 937 -11.68 15.31 56.14
N THR A 938 -12.28 14.66 55.15
CA THR A 938 -12.02 13.25 54.83
C THR A 938 -10.85 13.20 53.88
N LEU A 939 -9.78 12.47 54.22
CA LEU A 939 -8.67 12.20 53.31
C LEU A 939 -8.75 10.76 52.80
N PRO A 940 -8.36 10.50 51.54
CA PRO A 940 -8.19 9.13 51.06
C PRO A 940 -7.15 8.38 51.91
N PRO A 941 -7.17 7.04 51.95
CA PRO A 941 -6.15 6.27 52.65
C PRO A 941 -4.76 6.64 52.14
N LEU A 942 -3.80 6.83 53.03
CA LEU A 942 -2.40 7.04 52.66
C LEU A 942 -1.91 5.79 51.89
N THR A 943 -1.76 5.91 50.58
CA THR A 943 -1.02 4.95 49.78
C THR A 943 0.47 5.20 50.03
N ASN A 944 1.17 4.21 50.58
CA ASN A 944 2.61 4.28 50.80
C ASN A 944 3.32 4.37 49.44
N ASN A 945 3.83 5.56 49.11
CA ASN A 945 5.27 5.81 48.90
C ASN A 945 5.51 7.32 48.68
N ASN A 946 6.22 7.91 49.66
CA ASN A 946 6.53 9.32 49.94
C ASN A 946 5.50 10.11 50.74
#